data_AF-A0A9X2ED75-F1
#
_entry.id   AF-A0A9X2ED75-F1
#
_cell.length_a   1.000
_cell.length_b   1.000
_cell.length_c   1.000
_cell.angle_alpha   90.00
_cell.angle_beta   90.00
_cell.angle_gamma   90.00
#
_symmetry.space_group_name_H-M   'P 1'
#
loop_
_entity.id
_entity.type
_entity.pdbx_description
1 polymer ?
#
loop_
_entity_poly.entity_id
_entity_poly.type
_entity_poly.pdbx_seq_one_letter_code
_entity_poly.pdbx_strand_id
1 'polypeptide(L)'
;MPNSKGVPTPREVEKWNFNALNDWAGVVRAANTTFKEQIDKARNHFGDLGSVWSGAAHDAAYERVDEDYNQARKVFYEIDDMPGMLEQAGSGLTSFKQVVLDKIADAAALGLWVDDAWQIPDNSDVERSVIDDHQAAVRAAFQALLDEIARYKQTLVSNAELIRAAGDLFGSNINVDEAASQGGRLGGQDGRAVADAVRNHDDRALADIVDNMPNYVLTDQERQALANGQEVSTVPAGVQDYYREFYRSAGKDGVLALNDYLAAQEKTGNPVAAAQRDNLANGLMMVSNDKVVSRGPDGKIVAQGGYQNLPPDIRELVSGRAEEHIDPDATPFDVRDRFVDQARFADLLGEANPGYTPGKEFGIELGRQGASITNYLDQVDKNMHGYMPTGFQEGDRDLMERSAQQYLTAAGRNHDASHALLTGEGVTTDPSGGALGDRFHPQKYDPKEFANTIFNHEWGDDGKAAAGLYSWAGDLTHDQGPTGEKAREIAEVLPKYLAPVDSHSTLLGGDGKPITNGEGPSVFQNSAESFAKNPELATGLAKVLAPNLDAFAGYHAQTGIENNQLQLGREDARRLLFLSCMSDPGTMYLETSRQAYDAAVLDRIAQGQDPKPFDTALMLANVDAHVSLAERNAAIYKDAAEVDGRNTHEQELYDTRQKGWDFAKSLVSGGIEEATNKVPGGAIVQSIIGDMADKGMDKAIEAWDPEPTPGKMQFPSAEAIQNDGYNSFESALVEATKDNPLPQDKFDQYRRDYSGAYNDVVPNVLVTDANDLEKLVTGGVGAPRSKEDK
;
A
#
# COMPACT_ATOMS: atom_id res chain seq x y z
N MET A 1 20.57 -13.77 11.28
CA MET A 1 20.03 -12.40 11.24
C MET A 1 18.61 -12.55 10.75
N PRO A 2 17.59 -12.04 11.44
CA PRO A 2 16.22 -12.04 10.91
C PRO A 2 16.21 -11.28 9.59
N ASN A 3 15.47 -11.77 8.60
CA ASN A 3 15.29 -11.08 7.32
C ASN A 3 14.56 -9.74 7.55
N SER A 4 14.88 -8.72 6.76
CA SER A 4 14.48 -7.31 6.89
C SER A 4 12.98 -7.01 6.74
N LYS A 5 12.09 -7.99 6.96
CA LYS A 5 10.63 -7.89 6.80
C LYS A 5 9.81 -8.57 7.91
N GLY A 6 10.42 -8.97 9.03
CA GLY A 6 9.69 -9.51 10.18
C GLY A 6 9.07 -10.91 10.00
N VAL A 7 9.28 -11.57 8.86
CA VAL A 7 8.81 -12.96 8.63
C VAL A 7 9.86 -13.96 9.10
N PRO A 8 9.51 -14.93 9.98
CA PRO A 8 10.44 -15.92 10.51
C PRO A 8 10.84 -16.95 9.46
N THR A 9 12.11 -17.35 9.43
CA THR A 9 12.66 -18.37 8.53
C THR A 9 12.19 -19.79 8.90
N PRO A 10 12.25 -20.79 7.98
CA PRO A 10 11.91 -22.18 8.32
C PRO A 10 12.69 -22.73 9.52
N ARG A 11 13.98 -22.37 9.62
CA ARG A 11 14.85 -22.75 10.75
C ARG A 11 14.45 -22.10 12.07
N GLU A 12 13.89 -20.91 12.02
CA GLU A 12 13.35 -20.24 13.22
C GLU A 12 12.05 -20.91 13.65
N VAL A 13 11.15 -21.22 12.71
CA VAL A 13 9.91 -21.96 12.98
C VAL A 13 10.18 -23.32 13.59
N GLU A 14 11.18 -24.06 13.09
CA GLU A 14 11.60 -25.34 13.67
C GLU A 14 11.96 -25.22 15.16
N LYS A 15 12.57 -24.09 15.57
CA LYS A 15 12.99 -23.83 16.96
C LYS A 15 11.86 -23.34 17.86
N TRP A 16 10.71 -22.95 17.33
CA TRP A 16 9.61 -22.45 18.14
C TRP A 16 9.10 -23.50 19.12
N ASN A 17 9.02 -23.14 20.40
CA ASN A 17 8.53 -24.03 21.44
C ASN A 17 7.21 -23.53 22.00
N PHE A 18 6.10 -23.95 21.40
CA PHE A 18 4.76 -23.61 21.87
C PHE A 18 4.38 -24.28 23.19
N ASN A 19 5.14 -25.28 23.67
CA ASN A 19 4.94 -25.83 25.01
C ASN A 19 5.26 -24.83 26.12
N ALA A 20 6.02 -23.76 25.83
CA ALA A 20 6.24 -22.68 26.78
C ALA A 20 4.92 -22.01 27.22
N LEU A 21 3.86 -22.06 26.39
CA LEU A 21 2.53 -21.58 26.76
C LEU A 21 1.89 -22.47 27.83
N ASN A 22 2.12 -23.79 27.79
CA ASN A 22 1.66 -24.72 28.82
C ASN A 22 2.38 -24.49 30.15
N ASP A 23 3.69 -24.21 30.09
CA ASP A 23 4.47 -23.87 31.29
C ASP A 23 3.93 -22.57 31.92
N TRP A 24 3.63 -21.57 31.10
CA TRP A 24 3.04 -20.31 31.56
C TRP A 24 1.63 -20.50 32.12
N ALA A 25 0.80 -21.36 31.52
CA ALA A 25 -0.49 -21.76 32.08
C ALA A 25 -0.35 -22.34 33.51
N GLY A 26 0.69 -23.15 33.74
CA GLY A 26 1.04 -23.66 35.06
C GLY A 26 1.37 -22.56 36.07
N VAL A 27 2.14 -21.55 35.65
CA VAL A 27 2.48 -20.38 36.48
C VAL A 27 1.24 -19.57 36.85
N VAL A 28 0.40 -19.24 35.86
CA VAL A 28 -0.85 -18.48 36.08
C VAL A 28 -1.79 -19.23 37.02
N ARG A 29 -1.96 -20.55 36.82
CA ARG A 29 -2.80 -21.39 37.68
C ARG A 29 -2.31 -21.41 39.13
N ALA A 30 -1.00 -21.52 39.35
CA ALA A 30 -0.41 -21.49 40.69
C ALA A 30 -0.58 -20.12 41.36
N ALA A 31 -0.39 -19.03 40.61
CA ALA A 31 -0.61 -17.67 41.08
C ALA A 31 -2.09 -17.43 41.45
N ASN A 32 -3.03 -17.85 40.59
CA ASN A 32 -4.47 -17.69 40.83
C ASN A 32 -4.95 -18.52 42.04
N THR A 33 -4.41 -19.73 42.22
CA THR A 33 -4.65 -20.55 43.41
C THR A 33 -4.16 -19.84 44.68
N THR A 34 -2.95 -19.28 44.63
CA THR A 34 -2.39 -18.51 45.74
C THR A 34 -3.24 -17.28 46.06
N PHE A 35 -3.66 -16.53 45.04
CA PHE A 35 -4.57 -15.39 45.18
C PHE A 35 -5.87 -15.79 45.90
N LYS A 36 -6.52 -16.88 45.44
CA LYS A 36 -7.71 -17.43 46.09
C LYS A 36 -7.49 -17.76 47.57
N GLU A 37 -6.38 -18.42 47.89
CA GLU A 37 -6.06 -18.76 49.27
C GLU A 37 -5.89 -17.51 50.16
N GLN A 38 -5.30 -16.44 49.64
CA GLN A 38 -5.10 -15.20 50.41
C GLN A 38 -6.43 -14.49 50.68
N ILE A 39 -7.34 -14.43 49.70
CA ILE A 39 -8.65 -13.80 49.90
C ILE A 39 -9.54 -14.64 50.83
N ASP A 40 -9.47 -15.97 50.76
CA ASP A 40 -10.15 -16.87 51.70
C ASP A 40 -9.63 -16.65 53.14
N LYS A 41 -8.30 -16.53 53.31
CA LYS A 41 -7.67 -16.28 54.62
C LYS A 41 -8.12 -14.96 55.22
N ALA A 42 -8.17 -13.88 54.42
CA ALA A 42 -8.59 -12.56 54.88
C ALA A 42 -10.03 -12.60 55.44
N ARG A 43 -10.97 -13.18 54.69
CA ARG A 43 -12.37 -13.33 55.14
C ARG A 43 -12.51 -14.18 56.39
N ASN A 44 -11.87 -15.35 56.42
CA ASN A 44 -11.96 -16.26 57.55
C ASN A 44 -11.38 -15.62 58.83
N HIS A 45 -10.28 -14.87 58.72
CA HIS A 45 -9.69 -14.17 59.86
C HIS A 45 -10.66 -13.19 60.52
N PHE A 46 -11.35 -12.34 59.74
CA PHE A 46 -12.33 -11.40 60.28
C PHE A 46 -13.59 -12.10 60.84
N GLY A 47 -13.95 -13.26 60.28
CA GLY A 47 -15.00 -14.12 60.84
C GLY A 47 -14.62 -14.68 62.22
N ASP A 48 -13.42 -15.23 62.35
CA ASP A 48 -12.91 -15.81 63.60
C ASP A 48 -12.76 -14.76 64.72
N LEU A 49 -12.41 -13.52 64.35
CA LEU A 49 -12.33 -12.38 65.27
C LEU A 49 -13.66 -12.02 65.92
N GLY A 50 -14.81 -12.45 65.35
CA GLY A 50 -16.14 -12.19 65.92
C GLY A 50 -16.33 -12.71 67.36
N SER A 51 -15.47 -13.64 67.80
CA SER A 51 -15.45 -14.16 69.17
C SER A 51 -14.75 -13.25 70.19
N VAL A 52 -13.89 -12.33 69.74
CA VAL A 52 -13.04 -11.46 70.58
C VAL A 52 -13.25 -9.97 70.31
N TRP A 53 -13.78 -9.62 69.14
CA TRP A 53 -14.16 -8.27 68.73
C TRP A 53 -15.56 -8.32 68.11
N SER A 54 -16.51 -7.63 68.72
CA SER A 54 -17.93 -7.71 68.34
C SER A 54 -18.61 -6.34 68.42
N GLY A 55 -19.72 -6.18 67.68
CA GLY A 55 -20.53 -4.95 67.62
C GLY A 55 -20.31 -4.18 66.32
N ALA A 56 -20.99 -3.05 66.15
CA ALA A 56 -21.12 -2.35 64.86
C ALA A 56 -19.80 -2.05 64.12
N ALA A 57 -18.68 -1.84 64.84
CA ALA A 57 -17.38 -1.63 64.21
C ALA A 57 -16.76 -2.92 63.64
N HIS A 58 -16.99 -4.07 64.28
CA HIS A 58 -16.63 -5.38 63.74
C HIS A 58 -17.53 -5.71 62.54
N ASP A 59 -18.84 -5.51 62.67
CA ASP A 59 -19.82 -5.79 61.59
C ASP A 59 -19.47 -5.01 60.32
N ALA A 60 -19.20 -3.70 60.43
CA ALA A 60 -18.81 -2.87 59.29
C ALA A 60 -17.47 -3.30 58.64
N ALA A 61 -16.50 -3.72 59.46
CA ALA A 61 -15.22 -4.21 58.94
C ALA A 61 -15.39 -5.57 58.24
N TYR A 62 -16.19 -6.46 58.82
CA TYR A 62 -16.51 -7.76 58.22
C TYR A 62 -17.30 -7.60 56.92
N GLU A 63 -18.29 -6.71 56.88
CA GLU A 63 -19.06 -6.39 55.66
C GLU A 63 -18.15 -5.90 54.55
N ARG A 64 -17.20 -4.99 54.85
CA ARG A 64 -16.23 -4.53 53.84
C ARG A 64 -15.33 -5.65 53.33
N VAL A 65 -14.82 -6.50 54.23
CA VAL A 65 -13.98 -7.65 53.84
C VAL A 65 -14.78 -8.69 53.04
N ASP A 66 -16.05 -8.90 53.36
CA ASP A 66 -16.94 -9.80 52.61
C ASP A 66 -17.23 -9.23 51.20
N GLU A 67 -17.43 -7.92 51.08
CA GLU A 67 -17.56 -7.23 49.79
C GLU A 67 -16.29 -7.38 48.95
N ASP A 68 -15.12 -7.06 49.50
CA ASP A 68 -13.83 -7.20 48.82
C ASP A 68 -13.58 -8.67 48.44
N TYR A 69 -13.92 -9.63 49.31
CA TYR A 69 -13.85 -11.06 48.99
C TYR A 69 -14.74 -11.44 47.80
N ASN A 70 -15.98 -10.96 47.77
CA ASN A 70 -16.90 -11.24 46.67
C ASN A 70 -16.42 -10.65 45.35
N GLN A 71 -15.83 -9.45 45.36
CA GLN A 71 -15.20 -8.84 44.19
C GLN A 71 -13.93 -9.61 43.76
N ALA A 72 -13.06 -9.97 44.69
CA ALA A 72 -11.86 -10.72 44.39
C ALA A 72 -12.15 -12.11 43.81
N ARG A 73 -13.24 -12.78 44.24
CA ARG A 73 -13.67 -14.03 43.63
C ARG A 73 -14.05 -13.89 42.16
N LYS A 74 -14.56 -12.74 41.75
CA LYS A 74 -14.86 -12.47 40.34
C LYS A 74 -13.57 -12.36 39.55
N VAL A 75 -12.59 -11.59 40.04
CA VAL A 75 -11.24 -11.51 39.47
C VAL A 75 -10.60 -12.90 39.34
N PHE A 76 -10.75 -13.74 40.37
CA PHE A 76 -10.29 -15.13 40.32
C PHE A 76 -10.88 -15.90 39.13
N TYR A 77 -12.19 -15.79 38.89
CA TYR A 77 -12.84 -16.50 37.79
C TYR A 77 -12.42 -15.94 36.42
N GLU A 78 -12.24 -14.62 36.28
CA GLU A 78 -11.69 -14.02 35.05
C GLU A 78 -10.28 -14.55 34.74
N ILE A 79 -9.45 -14.79 35.77
CA ILE A 79 -8.11 -15.37 35.60
C ILE A 79 -8.16 -16.89 35.33
N ASP A 80 -9.15 -17.60 35.87
CA ASP A 80 -9.21 -19.07 35.86
C ASP A 80 -9.37 -19.67 34.44
N ASP A 81 -9.94 -18.89 33.52
CA ASP A 81 -10.11 -19.28 32.11
C ASP A 81 -8.79 -19.18 31.32
N MET A 82 -7.87 -18.29 31.71
CA MET A 82 -6.63 -18.01 30.96
C MET A 82 -5.69 -19.23 30.83
N PRO A 83 -5.43 -20.04 31.87
CA PRO A 83 -4.66 -21.28 31.74
C PRO A 83 -5.21 -22.23 30.67
N GLY A 84 -6.53 -22.37 30.57
CA GLY A 84 -7.16 -23.22 29.55
C GLY A 84 -6.94 -22.70 28.14
N MET A 85 -7.04 -21.38 27.94
CA MET A 85 -6.77 -20.74 26.65
C MET A 85 -5.30 -20.88 26.21
N LEU A 86 -4.36 -20.76 27.16
CA LEU A 86 -2.93 -20.95 26.91
C LEU A 86 -2.60 -22.40 26.53
N GLU A 87 -3.22 -23.37 27.20
CA GLU A 87 -3.05 -24.79 26.88
C GLU A 87 -3.64 -25.14 25.51
N GLN A 88 -4.79 -24.55 25.17
CA GLN A 88 -5.40 -24.68 23.86
C GLN A 88 -4.53 -24.04 22.77
N ALA A 89 -3.98 -22.85 23.01
CA ALA A 89 -3.05 -22.18 22.10
C ALA A 89 -1.77 -23.01 21.91
N GLY A 90 -1.17 -23.51 22.99
CA GLY A 90 0.03 -24.33 22.94
C GLY A 90 -0.14 -25.61 22.12
N SER A 91 -1.23 -26.34 22.35
CA SER A 91 -1.55 -27.57 21.61
C SER A 91 -1.94 -27.32 20.14
N GLY A 92 -2.75 -26.30 19.88
CA GLY A 92 -3.14 -25.89 18.53
C GLY A 92 -1.94 -25.48 17.68
N LEU A 93 -1.13 -24.53 18.17
CA LEU A 93 0.04 -24.04 17.45
C LEU A 93 1.12 -25.10 17.25
N THR A 94 1.28 -26.04 18.20
CA THR A 94 2.16 -27.20 18.01
C THR A 94 1.69 -28.07 16.85
N SER A 95 0.37 -28.26 16.69
CA SER A 95 -0.20 -29.04 15.59
C SER A 95 0.02 -28.35 14.24
N PHE A 96 -0.23 -27.05 14.13
CA PHE A 96 0.04 -26.29 12.90
C PHE A 96 1.52 -26.26 12.55
N LYS A 97 2.40 -26.06 13.54
CA LYS A 97 3.84 -26.17 13.35
C LYS A 97 4.23 -27.54 12.79
N GLN A 98 3.65 -28.62 13.32
CA GLN A 98 3.94 -29.96 12.84
C GLN A 98 3.53 -30.13 11.37
N VAL A 99 2.37 -29.59 10.95
CA VAL A 99 1.96 -29.61 9.54
C VAL A 99 2.98 -28.90 8.65
N VAL A 100 3.50 -27.73 9.06
CA VAL A 100 4.56 -27.02 8.32
C VAL A 100 5.81 -27.89 8.19
N LEU A 101 6.27 -28.49 9.30
CA LEU A 101 7.45 -29.35 9.31
C LEU A 101 7.25 -30.62 8.48
N ASP A 102 6.05 -31.19 8.48
CA ASP A 102 5.70 -32.36 7.66
C ASP A 102 5.74 -31.98 6.17
N LYS A 103 5.28 -30.78 5.77
CA LYS A 103 5.39 -30.31 4.37
C LYS A 103 6.82 -30.04 3.93
N ILE A 104 7.65 -29.53 4.82
CA ILE A 104 9.09 -29.41 4.57
C ILE A 104 9.73 -30.80 4.42
N ALA A 105 9.33 -31.77 5.25
CA ALA A 105 9.83 -33.14 5.20
C ALA A 105 9.37 -33.88 3.94
N ASP A 106 8.12 -33.69 3.50
CA ASP A 106 7.57 -34.22 2.25
C ASP A 106 8.43 -33.76 1.05
N ALA A 107 8.75 -32.46 0.99
CA ALA A 107 9.64 -31.90 -0.04
C ALA A 107 11.07 -32.48 0.07
N ALA A 108 11.62 -32.58 1.28
CA ALA A 108 12.95 -33.12 1.52
C ALA A 108 13.09 -34.60 1.09
N ALA A 109 12.03 -35.39 1.19
CA ALA A 109 12.02 -36.78 0.72
C ALA A 109 12.24 -36.92 -0.79
N LEU A 110 11.99 -35.85 -1.56
CA LEU A 110 12.22 -35.76 -3.01
C LEU A 110 13.57 -35.10 -3.36
N GLY A 111 14.40 -34.78 -2.38
CA GLY A 111 15.66 -34.06 -2.59
C GLY A 111 15.50 -32.55 -2.80
N LEU A 112 14.32 -31.99 -2.49
CA LEU A 112 14.06 -30.55 -2.48
C LEU A 112 14.40 -29.96 -1.09
N TRP A 113 14.59 -28.66 -1.00
CA TRP A 113 14.73 -27.96 0.28
C TRP A 113 14.05 -26.61 0.24
N VAL A 114 13.64 -26.12 1.42
CA VAL A 114 13.05 -24.78 1.58
C VAL A 114 14.14 -23.84 2.07
N ASP A 115 14.35 -22.72 1.36
CA ASP A 115 15.31 -21.70 1.74
C ASP A 115 14.77 -20.71 2.80
N ASP A 116 15.61 -19.76 3.24
CA ASP A 116 15.24 -18.78 4.26
C ASP A 116 14.20 -17.75 3.75
N ALA A 117 13.87 -17.75 2.45
CA ALA A 117 12.82 -16.96 1.83
C ALA A 117 11.51 -17.75 1.62
N TRP A 118 11.40 -18.94 2.22
CA TRP A 118 10.27 -19.87 2.04
C TRP A 118 10.06 -20.32 0.60
N GLN A 119 11.13 -20.35 -0.19
CA GLN A 119 11.13 -20.83 -1.57
C GLN A 119 11.76 -22.23 -1.67
N ILE A 120 11.26 -23.04 -2.58
CA ILE A 120 11.87 -24.28 -3.02
C ILE A 120 12.62 -23.97 -4.33
N PRO A 121 13.96 -23.98 -4.34
CA PRO A 121 14.72 -23.73 -5.55
C PRO A 121 14.47 -24.81 -6.61
N ASP A 122 14.66 -24.44 -7.88
CA ASP A 122 14.60 -25.38 -8.98
C ASP A 122 15.58 -26.55 -8.81
N ASN A 123 15.10 -27.75 -9.15
CA ASN A 123 15.89 -28.96 -9.14
C ASN A 123 15.67 -29.72 -10.45
N SER A 124 16.72 -29.87 -11.25
CA SER A 124 16.66 -30.54 -12.56
C SER A 124 16.27 -32.02 -12.49
N ASP A 125 16.39 -32.64 -11.32
CA ASP A 125 16.06 -34.05 -11.10
C ASP A 125 14.60 -34.27 -10.67
N VAL A 126 13.84 -33.18 -10.45
CA VAL A 126 12.43 -33.21 -10.04
C VAL A 126 11.58 -32.42 -11.05
N GLU A 127 10.42 -32.96 -11.43
CA GLU A 127 9.50 -32.26 -12.34
C GLU A 127 9.02 -30.95 -11.72
N ARG A 128 8.97 -29.87 -12.52
CA ARG A 128 8.63 -28.53 -12.04
C ARG A 128 7.26 -28.47 -11.37
N SER A 129 6.26 -29.15 -11.94
CA SER A 129 4.91 -29.29 -11.37
C SER A 129 4.93 -29.84 -9.93
N VAL A 130 5.83 -30.77 -9.62
CA VAL A 130 5.98 -31.35 -8.28
C VAL A 130 6.62 -30.34 -7.32
N ILE A 131 7.58 -29.53 -7.80
CA ILE A 131 8.18 -28.44 -7.00
C ILE A 131 7.09 -27.41 -6.65
N ASP A 132 6.27 -27.02 -7.63
CA ASP A 132 5.20 -26.04 -7.46
C ASP A 132 4.13 -26.53 -6.47
N ASP A 133 3.69 -27.79 -6.59
CA ASP A 133 2.75 -28.41 -5.65
C ASP A 133 3.26 -28.38 -4.19
N HIS A 134 4.55 -28.67 -3.98
CA HIS A 134 5.16 -28.63 -2.65
C HIS A 134 5.38 -27.18 -2.17
N GLN A 135 5.71 -26.26 -3.08
CA GLN A 135 5.85 -24.84 -2.78
C GLN A 135 4.52 -24.26 -2.29
N ALA A 136 3.41 -24.59 -2.95
CA ALA A 136 2.06 -24.21 -2.56
C ALA A 136 1.68 -24.80 -1.21
N ALA A 137 1.93 -26.11 -1.01
CA ALA A 137 1.63 -26.79 0.25
C ALA A 137 2.41 -26.21 1.44
N VAL A 138 3.70 -25.91 1.28
CA VAL A 138 4.52 -25.27 2.32
C VAL A 138 4.02 -23.87 2.65
N ARG A 139 3.73 -23.05 1.63
CA ARG A 139 3.21 -21.68 1.84
C ARG A 139 1.85 -21.68 2.53
N ALA A 140 0.92 -22.52 2.07
CA ALA A 140 -0.41 -22.63 2.66
C ALA A 140 -0.33 -23.08 4.13
N ALA A 141 0.51 -24.07 4.45
CA ALA A 141 0.72 -24.52 5.82
C ALA A 141 1.33 -23.41 6.70
N PHE A 142 2.31 -22.66 6.18
CA PHE A 142 2.95 -21.59 6.92
C PHE A 142 2.01 -20.41 7.16
N GLN A 143 1.24 -19.98 6.16
CA GLN A 143 0.23 -18.93 6.33
C GLN A 143 -0.84 -19.34 7.36
N ALA A 144 -1.32 -20.59 7.30
CA ALA A 144 -2.29 -21.09 8.27
C ALA A 144 -1.74 -21.08 9.71
N LEU A 145 -0.44 -21.34 9.90
CA LEU A 145 0.21 -21.18 11.21
C LEU A 145 0.23 -19.71 11.66
N LEU A 146 0.56 -18.77 10.78
CA LEU A 146 0.59 -17.33 11.10
C LEU A 146 -0.81 -16.80 11.46
N ASP A 147 -1.83 -17.20 10.70
CA ASP A 147 -3.23 -16.83 10.97
C ASP A 147 -3.68 -17.35 12.34
N GLU A 148 -3.33 -18.60 12.66
CA GLU A 148 -3.67 -19.20 13.94
C GLU A 148 -2.93 -18.51 15.11
N ILE A 149 -1.66 -18.12 14.92
CA ILE A 149 -0.92 -17.30 15.90
C ILE A 149 -1.63 -15.98 16.13
N ALA A 150 -2.04 -15.28 15.08
CA ALA A 150 -2.75 -14.01 15.19
C ALA A 150 -4.08 -14.16 15.96
N ARG A 151 -4.85 -15.20 15.66
CA ARG A 151 -6.13 -15.50 16.34
C ARG A 151 -5.94 -15.79 17.83
N TYR A 152 -4.96 -16.62 18.19
CA TYR A 152 -4.67 -16.88 19.60
C TYR A 152 -4.12 -15.63 20.30
N LYS A 153 -3.28 -14.82 19.63
CA LYS A 153 -2.81 -13.54 20.17
C LYS A 153 -3.97 -12.61 20.50
N GLN A 154 -4.92 -12.41 19.58
CA GLN A 154 -6.11 -11.59 19.82
C GLN A 154 -6.92 -12.09 21.02
N THR A 155 -7.16 -13.40 21.09
CA THR A 155 -7.94 -14.01 22.16
C THR A 155 -7.24 -13.82 23.51
N LEU A 156 -5.95 -14.11 23.59
CA LEU A 156 -5.16 -13.99 24.82
C LEU A 156 -5.00 -12.54 25.26
N VAL A 157 -4.79 -11.60 24.34
CA VAL A 157 -4.68 -10.16 24.64
C VAL A 157 -6.02 -9.62 25.14
N SER A 158 -7.13 -9.94 24.46
CA SER A 158 -8.47 -9.51 24.90
C SER A 158 -8.79 -10.02 26.31
N ASN A 159 -8.41 -11.25 26.65
CA ASN A 159 -8.62 -11.78 28.00
C ASN A 159 -7.66 -11.18 29.02
N ALA A 160 -6.40 -10.93 28.66
CA ALA A 160 -5.44 -10.24 29.52
C ALA A 160 -5.90 -8.82 29.88
N GLU A 161 -6.49 -8.10 28.93
CA GLU A 161 -7.09 -6.79 29.17
C GLU A 161 -8.30 -6.85 30.10
N LEU A 162 -9.18 -7.85 29.93
CA LEU A 162 -10.30 -8.08 30.85
C LEU A 162 -9.80 -8.38 32.27
N ILE A 163 -8.79 -9.23 32.41
CA ILE A 163 -8.14 -9.54 33.70
C ILE A 163 -7.52 -8.28 34.31
N ARG A 164 -6.82 -7.47 33.51
CA ARG A 164 -6.24 -6.19 33.96
C ARG A 164 -7.34 -5.27 34.48
N ALA A 165 -8.40 -5.08 33.70
CA ALA A 165 -9.53 -4.26 34.09
C ALA A 165 -10.21 -4.78 35.36
N ALA A 166 -10.49 -6.10 35.44
CA ALA A 166 -11.05 -6.75 36.61
C ALA A 166 -10.17 -6.55 37.86
N GLY A 167 -8.86 -6.72 37.71
CA GLY A 167 -7.88 -6.50 38.78
C GLY A 167 -7.82 -5.05 39.26
N ASP A 168 -7.91 -4.08 38.36
CA ASP A 168 -7.94 -2.66 38.72
C ASP A 168 -9.27 -2.23 39.37
N LEU A 169 -10.38 -2.90 39.01
CA LEU A 169 -11.67 -2.67 39.66
C LEU A 169 -11.70 -3.19 41.11
N PHE A 170 -10.85 -4.14 41.47
CA PHE A 170 -10.74 -4.62 42.84
C PHE A 170 -10.39 -3.49 43.81
N GLY A 171 -11.29 -3.23 44.77
CA GLY A 171 -11.14 -2.14 45.75
C GLY A 171 -11.57 -0.75 45.26
N SER A 172 -11.99 -0.60 43.99
CA SER A 172 -12.40 0.68 43.39
C SER A 172 -13.86 1.11 43.67
N ASN A 173 -14.63 0.29 44.40
CA ASN A 173 -16.09 0.38 44.58
C ASN A 173 -16.93 0.22 43.30
N ILE A 174 -16.30 -0.06 42.16
CA ILE A 174 -16.98 -0.47 40.92
C ILE A 174 -17.00 -2.00 40.87
N ASN A 175 -18.08 -2.58 40.35
CA ASN A 175 -18.23 -4.03 40.27
C ASN A 175 -17.30 -4.61 39.18
N VAL A 176 -16.56 -5.67 39.51
CA VAL A 176 -15.65 -6.37 38.58
C VAL A 176 -16.34 -6.84 37.29
N ASP A 177 -17.65 -7.15 37.34
CA ASP A 177 -18.43 -7.55 36.15
C ASP A 177 -18.48 -6.45 35.06
N GLU A 178 -18.11 -5.21 35.41
CA GLU A 178 -18.04 -4.08 34.47
C GLU A 178 -16.71 -4.01 33.71
N ALA A 179 -15.74 -4.91 33.96
CA ALA A 179 -14.39 -4.88 33.38
C ALA A 179 -14.38 -4.67 31.85
N ALA A 180 -15.26 -5.34 31.11
CA ALA A 180 -15.35 -5.25 29.66
C ALA A 180 -15.68 -3.84 29.12
N SER A 181 -16.26 -2.96 29.95
CA SER A 181 -16.57 -1.57 29.58
C SER A 181 -15.55 -0.55 30.09
N GLN A 182 -14.50 -0.99 30.78
CA GLN A 182 -13.52 -0.10 31.42
C GLN A 182 -12.32 0.25 30.54
N GLY A 183 -12.24 -0.26 29.31
CA GLY A 183 -11.10 -0.01 28.40
C GLY A 183 -10.75 1.47 28.30
N GLY A 184 -11.74 2.34 28.08
CA GLY A 184 -11.54 3.79 28.02
C GLY A 184 -11.02 4.42 29.32
N ARG A 185 -11.40 3.90 30.49
CA ARG A 185 -10.89 4.39 31.77
C ARG A 185 -9.41 4.08 31.94
N LEU A 186 -9.01 2.85 31.62
CA LEU A 186 -7.60 2.43 31.66
C LEU A 186 -6.76 3.21 30.64
N GLY A 187 -7.25 3.34 29.41
CA GLY A 187 -6.60 4.13 28.37
C GLY A 187 -6.38 5.58 28.81
N GLY A 188 -7.41 6.21 29.40
CA GLY A 188 -7.29 7.57 29.92
C GLY A 188 -6.31 7.71 31.10
N GLN A 189 -6.18 6.69 31.96
CA GLN A 189 -5.20 6.68 33.05
C GLN A 189 -3.77 6.55 32.51
N ASP A 190 -3.54 5.59 31.62
CA ASP A 190 -2.23 5.36 30.99
C ASP A 190 -1.81 6.59 30.18
N GLY A 191 -2.73 7.19 29.41
CA GLY A 191 -2.44 8.41 28.65
C GLY A 191 -2.08 9.61 29.53
N ARG A 192 -2.79 9.82 30.65
CA ARG A 192 -2.40 10.86 31.64
C ARG A 192 -1.05 10.58 32.26
N ALA A 193 -0.76 9.32 32.57
CA ALA A 193 0.52 8.91 33.12
C ALA A 193 1.66 9.19 32.12
N VAL A 194 1.44 8.97 30.81
CA VAL A 194 2.41 9.38 29.77
C VAL A 194 2.61 10.88 29.78
N ALA A 195 1.52 11.66 29.73
CA ALA A 195 1.61 13.13 29.74
C ALA A 195 2.35 13.67 30.98
N ASP A 196 2.10 13.08 32.15
CA ASP A 196 2.76 13.45 33.40
C ASP A 196 4.24 13.00 33.43
N ALA A 197 4.55 11.79 32.94
CA ALA A 197 5.92 11.30 32.82
C ALA A 197 6.75 12.19 31.89
N VAL A 198 6.19 12.60 30.75
CA VAL A 198 6.82 13.53 29.81
C VAL A 198 7.05 14.89 30.44
N ARG A 199 6.06 15.45 31.16
CA ARG A 199 6.20 16.73 31.86
C ARG A 199 7.29 16.69 32.94
N ASN A 200 7.48 15.54 33.58
CA ASN A 200 8.44 15.36 34.67
C ASN A 200 9.80 14.77 34.22
N HIS A 201 9.96 14.46 32.92
CA HIS A 201 11.12 13.75 32.37
C HIS A 201 11.41 12.41 33.08
N ASP A 202 10.37 11.61 33.31
CA ASP A 202 10.44 10.32 34.02
C ASP A 202 10.40 9.12 33.06
N ASP A 203 11.56 8.76 32.51
CA ASP A 203 11.71 7.62 31.59
C ASP A 203 11.31 6.28 32.22
N ARG A 204 11.40 6.15 33.55
CA ARG A 204 11.00 4.92 34.24
C ARG A 204 9.48 4.78 34.24
N ALA A 205 8.76 5.87 34.49
CA ALA A 205 7.31 5.86 34.37
C ALA A 205 6.86 5.54 32.94
N LEU A 206 7.57 6.04 31.91
CA LEU A 206 7.31 5.65 30.53
C LEU A 206 7.51 4.15 30.29
N ALA A 207 8.60 3.57 30.81
CA ALA A 207 8.84 2.12 30.72
C ALA A 207 7.71 1.30 31.36
N ASP A 208 7.27 1.69 32.57
CA ASP A 208 6.21 1.00 33.30
C ASP A 208 4.87 1.07 32.54
N ILE A 209 4.58 2.15 31.80
CA ILE A 209 3.35 2.27 30.99
C ILE A 209 3.44 1.40 29.73
N VAL A 210 4.59 1.41 29.05
CA VAL A 210 4.82 0.62 27.82
C VAL A 210 4.61 -0.88 28.07
N ASP A 211 5.02 -1.39 29.24
CA ASP A 211 4.80 -2.78 29.63
C ASP A 211 3.30 -3.14 29.80
N ASN A 212 2.44 -2.14 30.00
CA ASN A 212 1.03 -2.31 30.27
C ASN A 212 0.12 -2.05 29.06
N MET A 213 0.65 -1.49 27.97
CA MET A 213 -0.15 -1.17 26.78
C MET A 213 -0.72 -2.44 26.09
N PRO A 214 -2.02 -2.43 25.71
CA PRO A 214 -2.65 -3.43 24.86
C PRO A 214 -1.88 -3.78 23.59
N ASN A 215 -1.64 -5.06 23.34
CA ASN A 215 -0.95 -5.54 22.12
C ASN A 215 -1.92 -6.12 21.09
N TYR A 216 -3.07 -5.45 20.89
CA TYR A 216 -4.09 -5.93 19.96
C TYR A 216 -3.60 -5.84 18.52
N VAL A 217 -3.66 -6.97 17.81
CA VAL A 217 -3.19 -7.08 16.42
C VAL A 217 -4.33 -7.60 15.55
N LEU A 218 -4.59 -6.95 14.42
CA LEU A 218 -5.51 -7.44 13.40
C LEU A 218 -4.94 -8.69 12.75
N THR A 219 -5.77 -9.67 12.41
CA THR A 219 -5.37 -10.82 11.59
C THR A 219 -5.02 -10.39 10.16
N ASP A 220 -4.30 -11.22 9.40
CA ASP A 220 -4.05 -10.96 7.98
C ASP A 220 -5.34 -10.75 7.18
N GLN A 221 -6.36 -11.57 7.45
CA GLN A 221 -7.67 -11.44 6.81
C GLN A 221 -8.34 -10.09 7.12
N GLU A 222 -8.27 -9.63 8.37
CA GLU A 222 -8.82 -8.33 8.77
C GLU A 222 -8.04 -7.16 8.15
N ARG A 223 -6.71 -7.26 8.10
CA ARG A 223 -5.86 -6.27 7.43
C ARG A 223 -6.15 -6.19 5.94
N GLN A 224 -6.33 -7.33 5.29
CA GLN A 224 -6.71 -7.39 3.88
C GLN A 224 -8.13 -6.84 3.67
N ALA A 225 -9.07 -7.15 4.56
CA ALA A 225 -10.41 -6.58 4.52
C ALA A 225 -10.36 -5.04 4.60
N LEU A 226 -9.61 -4.46 5.55
CA LEU A 226 -9.42 -3.01 5.65
C LEU A 226 -8.72 -2.41 4.42
N ALA A 227 -7.70 -3.08 3.87
CA ALA A 227 -7.03 -2.67 2.63
C ALA A 227 -8.00 -2.64 1.44
N ASN A 228 -8.94 -3.58 1.38
CA ASN A 228 -10.00 -3.66 0.37
C ASN A 228 -11.18 -2.70 0.65
N GLY A 229 -11.10 -1.84 1.67
CA GLY A 229 -12.16 -0.91 2.07
C GLY A 229 -13.37 -1.58 2.74
N GLN A 230 -13.22 -2.83 3.19
CA GLN A 230 -14.27 -3.60 3.86
C GLN A 230 -14.29 -3.34 5.37
N GLU A 231 -15.45 -3.58 5.98
CA GLU A 231 -15.64 -3.43 7.42
C GLU A 231 -14.96 -4.57 8.20
N VAL A 232 -14.25 -4.23 9.27
CA VAL A 232 -13.75 -5.16 10.28
C VAL A 232 -14.56 -4.96 11.57
N SER A 233 -15.28 -6.01 11.97
CA SER A 233 -16.25 -5.96 13.09
C SER A 233 -15.82 -6.77 14.33
N THR A 234 -14.64 -7.36 14.29
CA THR A 234 -14.08 -8.28 15.29
C THR A 234 -13.29 -7.59 16.39
N VAL A 235 -12.95 -6.30 16.21
CA VAL A 235 -12.22 -5.53 17.23
C VAL A 235 -13.13 -5.29 18.44
N PRO A 236 -12.73 -5.68 19.66
CA PRO A 236 -13.52 -5.42 20.86
C PRO A 236 -13.70 -3.93 21.14
N ALA A 237 -14.89 -3.54 21.64
CA ALA A 237 -15.19 -2.13 21.95
C ALA A 237 -14.23 -1.57 23.02
N GLY A 238 -13.87 -2.36 24.02
CA GLY A 238 -12.93 -1.98 25.07
C GLY A 238 -11.53 -1.62 24.53
N VAL A 239 -11.05 -2.32 23.50
CA VAL A 239 -9.77 -2.02 22.84
C VAL A 239 -9.85 -0.68 22.11
N GLN A 240 -10.92 -0.44 21.35
CA GLN A 240 -11.10 0.84 20.65
C GLN A 240 -11.21 2.01 21.64
N ASP A 241 -11.97 1.81 22.72
CA ASP A 241 -12.15 2.82 23.77
C ASP A 241 -10.83 3.10 24.51
N TYR A 242 -10.03 2.06 24.80
CA TYR A 242 -8.71 2.22 25.40
C TYR A 242 -7.84 3.14 24.55
N TYR A 243 -7.62 2.82 23.28
CA TYR A 243 -6.73 3.59 22.41
C TYR A 243 -7.26 5.01 22.20
N ARG A 244 -8.58 5.17 22.02
CA ARG A 244 -9.21 6.50 21.87
C ARG A 244 -8.93 7.39 23.09
N GLU A 245 -9.19 6.90 24.29
CA GLU A 245 -9.00 7.67 25.53
C GLU A 245 -7.52 7.81 25.90
N PHE A 246 -6.67 6.85 25.52
CA PHE A 246 -5.22 6.94 25.63
C PHE A 246 -4.67 8.12 24.82
N TYR A 247 -4.94 8.17 23.52
CA TYR A 247 -4.48 9.28 22.67
C TYR A 247 -5.03 10.62 23.18
N ARG A 248 -6.31 10.65 23.55
CA ARG A 248 -6.97 11.87 24.05
C ARG A 248 -6.33 12.39 25.34
N SER A 249 -5.92 11.49 26.22
CA SER A 249 -5.37 11.85 27.53
C SER A 249 -3.87 12.11 27.49
N ALA A 250 -3.13 11.43 26.62
CA ALA A 250 -1.72 11.70 26.36
C ALA A 250 -1.52 13.03 25.62
N GLY A 251 -2.44 13.36 24.70
CA GLY A 251 -2.31 14.49 23.79
C GLY A 251 -1.17 14.30 22.79
N LYS A 252 -1.00 15.29 21.90
CA LYS A 252 0.07 15.34 20.89
C LYS A 252 1.44 15.16 21.54
N ASP A 253 1.77 15.98 22.53
CA ASP A 253 3.10 15.98 23.14
C ASP A 253 3.44 14.64 23.82
N GLY A 254 2.46 14.02 24.48
CA GLY A 254 2.62 12.71 25.11
C GLY A 254 2.85 11.60 24.09
N VAL A 255 2.07 11.58 23.00
CA VAL A 255 2.23 10.58 21.92
C VAL A 255 3.56 10.73 21.21
N LEU A 256 3.97 11.95 20.86
CA LEU A 256 5.25 12.19 20.19
C LEU A 256 6.44 11.85 21.08
N ALA A 257 6.40 12.21 22.36
CA ALA A 257 7.47 11.86 23.30
C ALA A 257 7.55 10.35 23.57
N LEU A 258 6.41 9.66 23.60
CA LEU A 258 6.38 8.20 23.70
C LEU A 258 6.99 7.54 22.45
N ASN A 259 6.68 8.05 21.25
CA ASN A 259 7.33 7.59 20.02
C ASN A 259 8.86 7.77 20.10
N ASP A 260 9.35 8.94 20.50
CA ASP A 260 10.79 9.20 20.61
C ASP A 260 11.46 8.27 21.63
N TYR A 261 10.82 8.03 22.77
CA TYR A 261 11.30 7.10 23.79
C TYR A 261 11.41 5.67 23.22
N LEU A 262 10.35 5.18 22.56
CA LEU A 262 10.33 3.84 21.97
C LEU A 262 11.36 3.70 20.84
N ALA A 263 11.47 4.70 19.96
CA ALA A 263 12.47 4.73 18.89
C ALA A 263 13.91 4.71 19.44
N ALA A 264 14.17 5.42 20.54
CA ALA A 264 15.47 5.39 21.20
C ALA A 264 15.77 4.00 21.79
N GLN A 265 14.79 3.36 22.44
CA GLN A 265 14.95 2.02 23.01
C GLN A 265 15.13 0.95 21.92
N GLU A 266 14.37 1.04 20.83
CA GLU A 266 14.50 0.16 19.66
C GLU A 266 15.92 0.21 19.08
N LYS A 267 16.51 1.41 18.94
CA LYS A 267 17.91 1.58 18.47
C LYS A 267 18.94 0.90 19.37
N THR A 268 18.62 0.65 20.64
CA THR A 268 19.48 -0.13 21.55
C THR A 268 19.31 -1.66 21.39
N GLY A 269 18.40 -2.09 20.51
CA GLY A 269 18.08 -3.48 20.25
C GLY A 269 16.97 -4.05 21.15
N ASN A 270 16.11 -3.20 21.74
CA ASN A 270 14.99 -3.65 22.57
C ASN A 270 13.77 -4.06 21.69
N PRO A 271 13.47 -5.35 21.54
CA PRO A 271 12.38 -5.81 20.68
C PRO A 271 10.99 -5.51 21.24
N VAL A 272 10.85 -5.31 22.56
CA VAL A 272 9.58 -4.92 23.18
C VAL A 272 9.23 -3.49 22.80
N ALA A 273 10.22 -2.60 22.82
CA ALA A 273 10.02 -1.21 22.43
C ALA A 273 9.62 -1.09 20.94
N ALA A 274 10.27 -1.86 20.06
CA ALA A 274 9.89 -1.92 18.64
C ALA A 274 8.42 -2.35 18.48
N ALA A 275 8.04 -3.48 19.08
CA ALA A 275 6.67 -3.98 19.00
C ALA A 275 5.62 -2.99 19.57
N GLN A 276 5.98 -2.23 20.62
CA GLN A 276 5.08 -1.25 21.21
C GLN A 276 4.98 0.03 20.38
N ARG A 277 6.03 0.39 19.65
CA ARG A 277 6.00 1.48 18.68
C ARG A 277 5.08 1.15 17.51
N ASP A 278 5.16 -0.08 16.99
CA ASP A 278 4.21 -0.60 16.00
C ASP A 278 2.77 -0.54 16.54
N ASN A 279 2.54 -0.99 17.78
CA ASN A 279 1.19 -0.99 18.36
C ASN A 279 0.63 0.42 18.56
N LEU A 280 1.46 1.38 18.95
CA LEU A 280 1.10 2.79 19.02
C LEU A 280 0.69 3.32 17.63
N ALA A 281 1.43 3.00 16.59
CA ALA A 281 1.08 3.40 15.22
C ALA A 281 -0.21 2.69 14.72
N ASN A 282 -0.30 1.39 14.93
CA ASN A 282 -1.43 0.54 14.53
C ASN A 282 -2.73 0.95 15.22
N GLY A 283 -2.68 1.24 16.52
CA GLY A 283 -3.83 1.70 17.29
C GLY A 283 -4.36 3.05 16.78
N LEU A 284 -3.46 3.95 16.35
CA LEU A 284 -3.84 5.22 15.76
C LEU A 284 -4.56 5.03 14.41
N MET A 285 -4.01 4.18 13.53
CA MET A 285 -4.67 3.84 12.26
C MET A 285 -6.05 3.23 12.50
N MET A 286 -6.16 2.29 13.43
CA MET A 286 -7.41 1.62 13.78
C MET A 286 -8.46 2.58 14.35
N VAL A 287 -8.11 3.43 15.31
CA VAL A 287 -9.05 4.38 15.93
C VAL A 287 -9.51 5.45 14.94
N SER A 288 -8.66 5.81 13.97
CA SER A 288 -8.98 6.77 12.91
C SER A 288 -9.92 6.20 11.83
N ASN A 289 -10.08 4.87 11.75
CA ASN A 289 -10.71 4.18 10.62
C ASN A 289 -12.19 3.87 10.85
N ASP A 290 -13.07 4.47 10.04
CA ASP A 290 -14.52 4.31 10.11
C ASP A 290 -14.99 2.89 9.74
N LYS A 291 -14.15 2.09 9.08
CA LYS A 291 -14.41 0.68 8.76
C LYS A 291 -14.08 -0.27 9.91
N VAL A 292 -13.42 0.21 10.96
CA VAL A 292 -13.24 -0.56 12.19
C VAL A 292 -14.44 -0.32 13.10
N VAL A 293 -15.27 -1.34 13.27
CA VAL A 293 -16.46 -1.30 14.11
C VAL A 293 -16.42 -2.36 15.20
N SER A 294 -17.09 -2.11 16.30
CA SER A 294 -17.43 -3.13 17.29
C SER A 294 -18.93 -3.30 17.30
N ARG A 295 -19.38 -4.56 17.27
CA ARG A 295 -20.82 -4.90 17.33
C ARG A 295 -21.15 -5.56 18.65
N GLY A 296 -22.27 -5.16 19.25
CA GLY A 296 -22.82 -5.79 20.44
C GLY A 296 -23.43 -7.16 20.13
N PRO A 297 -23.86 -7.93 21.15
CA PRO A 297 -24.52 -9.23 20.96
C PRO A 297 -25.82 -9.16 20.14
N ASP A 298 -26.44 -7.97 20.02
CA ASP A 298 -27.62 -7.71 19.19
C ASP A 298 -27.28 -7.31 17.74
N GLY A 299 -25.99 -7.35 17.36
CA GLY A 299 -25.48 -7.02 16.03
C GLY A 299 -25.36 -5.52 15.72
N LYS A 300 -25.75 -4.64 16.66
CA LYS A 300 -25.66 -3.19 16.46
C LYS A 300 -24.25 -2.68 16.73
N ILE A 301 -23.87 -1.63 16.01
CA ILE A 301 -22.61 -0.92 16.24
C ILE A 301 -22.65 -0.25 17.62
N VAL A 302 -21.70 -0.60 18.48
CA VAL A 302 -21.53 -0.03 19.82
C VAL A 302 -20.31 0.88 19.92
N ALA A 303 -19.31 0.67 19.06
CA ALA A 303 -18.17 1.56 18.87
C ALA A 303 -17.76 1.55 17.39
N GLN A 304 -17.24 2.66 16.91
CA GLN A 304 -16.74 2.83 15.55
C GLN A 304 -15.54 3.76 15.58
N GLY A 305 -14.52 3.46 14.79
CA GLY A 305 -13.42 4.36 14.53
C GLY A 305 -13.86 5.62 13.77
N GLY A 306 -12.91 6.47 13.44
CA GLY A 306 -13.14 7.67 12.64
C GLY A 306 -12.23 8.81 13.02
N TYR A 307 -12.04 9.74 12.09
CA TYR A 307 -11.10 10.85 12.26
C TYR A 307 -11.41 11.71 13.49
N GLN A 308 -12.69 11.89 13.84
CA GLN A 308 -13.14 12.63 15.04
C GLN A 308 -12.70 12.00 16.37
N ASN A 309 -12.33 10.71 16.36
CA ASN A 309 -11.82 10.02 17.55
C ASN A 309 -10.36 10.39 17.83
N LEU A 310 -9.67 11.02 16.88
CA LEU A 310 -8.34 11.55 17.12
C LEU A 310 -8.39 12.81 18.01
N PRO A 311 -7.41 12.96 18.92
CA PRO A 311 -7.27 14.16 19.74
C PRO A 311 -7.27 15.45 18.90
N PRO A 312 -7.89 16.55 19.35
CA PRO A 312 -7.94 17.80 18.59
C PRO A 312 -6.56 18.34 18.18
N ASP A 313 -5.55 18.18 19.04
CA ASP A 313 -4.18 18.60 18.80
C ASP A 313 -3.42 17.71 17.80
N ILE A 314 -3.75 16.41 17.73
CA ILE A 314 -3.29 15.52 16.64
C ILE A 314 -3.98 15.89 15.32
N ARG A 315 -5.29 16.19 15.35
CA ARG A 315 -6.00 16.68 14.16
C ARG A 315 -5.44 18.02 13.68
N GLU A 316 -5.10 18.92 14.59
CA GLU A 316 -4.40 20.17 14.28
C GLU A 316 -3.01 19.94 13.68
N LEU A 317 -2.28 18.92 14.12
CA LEU A 317 -0.96 18.62 13.57
C LEU A 317 -1.00 18.26 12.08
N VAL A 318 -2.06 17.58 11.63
CA VAL A 318 -2.22 17.08 10.25
C VAL A 318 -3.09 17.98 9.38
N SER A 319 -4.16 18.56 9.93
CA SER A 319 -5.06 19.44 9.18
C SER A 319 -4.69 20.91 9.29
N GLY A 320 -3.89 21.28 10.28
CA GLY A 320 -3.43 22.64 10.48
C GLY A 320 -2.21 22.95 9.64
N ARG A 321 -2.39 23.26 8.36
CA ARG A 321 -1.24 23.56 7.49
C ARG A 321 -0.70 24.95 7.78
N ALA A 322 0.59 25.16 7.55
CA ALA A 322 1.25 26.44 7.84
C ALA A 322 0.65 27.59 7.02
N GLU A 323 0.30 27.31 5.76
CA GLU A 323 -0.34 28.24 4.82
C GLU A 323 -1.81 28.54 5.12
N GLU A 324 -2.46 27.71 5.95
CA GLU A 324 -3.87 27.86 6.35
C GLU A 324 -4.03 28.54 7.73
N HIS A 325 -2.92 28.81 8.41
CA HIS A 325 -2.87 29.52 9.70
C HIS A 325 -2.75 31.03 9.49
N ILE A 326 -3.65 31.79 10.11
CA ILE A 326 -3.51 33.25 10.24
C ILE A 326 -2.85 33.57 11.59
N ASP A 327 -1.59 33.18 11.76
CA ASP A 327 -0.77 33.76 12.82
C ASP A 327 0.28 34.70 12.20
N PRO A 328 -0.03 36.01 12.07
CA PRO A 328 0.90 36.98 11.51
C PRO A 328 2.14 37.21 12.40
N ASP A 329 2.15 36.69 13.63
CA ASP A 329 3.24 36.83 14.59
C ASP A 329 4.07 35.54 14.73
N ALA A 330 3.75 34.47 14.00
CA ALA A 330 4.52 33.22 14.03
C ALA A 330 5.98 33.47 13.63
N THR A 331 6.92 33.11 14.50
CA THR A 331 8.34 33.23 14.22
C THR A 331 8.81 32.08 13.32
N PRO A 332 9.94 32.23 12.61
CA PRO A 332 10.51 31.10 11.86
C PRO A 332 10.82 29.87 12.71
N PHE A 333 11.07 30.05 14.02
CA PHE A 333 11.25 28.94 14.95
C PHE A 333 9.93 28.19 15.21
N ASP A 334 8.80 28.90 15.30
CA ASP A 334 7.49 28.26 15.47
C ASP A 334 7.11 27.42 14.24
N VAL A 335 7.43 27.92 13.04
CA VAL A 335 7.23 27.18 11.78
C VAL A 335 8.09 25.92 11.75
N ARG A 336 9.38 26.06 12.11
CA ARG A 336 10.30 24.92 12.20
C ARG A 336 9.81 23.88 13.20
N ASP A 337 9.48 24.28 14.42
CA ASP A 337 9.10 23.35 15.49
C ASP A 337 7.82 22.60 15.14
N ARG A 338 6.90 23.24 14.40
CA ARG A 338 5.74 22.56 13.80
C ARG A 338 6.16 21.45 12.83
N PHE A 339 7.07 21.72 11.90
CA PHE A 339 7.57 20.70 10.96
C PHE A 339 8.30 19.56 11.69
N VAL A 340 9.03 19.87 12.76
CA VAL A 340 9.68 18.85 13.61
C VAL A 340 8.64 17.94 14.27
N ASP A 341 7.56 18.50 14.83
CA ASP A 341 6.47 17.71 15.40
C ASP A 341 5.74 16.88 14.33
N GLN A 342 5.51 17.46 13.15
CA GLN A 342 4.92 16.75 12.01
C GLN A 342 5.81 15.60 11.56
N ALA A 343 7.13 15.76 11.59
CA ALA A 343 8.05 14.69 11.24
C ALA A 343 8.12 13.59 12.30
N ARG A 344 8.07 13.94 13.60
CA ARG A 344 7.94 12.94 14.69
C ARG A 344 6.65 12.15 14.58
N PHE A 345 5.57 12.78 14.14
CA PHE A 345 4.30 12.09 13.89
C PHE A 345 4.34 11.22 12.64
N ALA A 346 4.93 11.72 11.55
CA ALA A 346 5.12 10.94 10.32
C ALA A 346 5.98 9.70 10.57
N ASP A 347 7.02 9.84 11.40
CA ASP A 347 7.88 8.75 11.86
C ASP A 347 7.07 7.68 12.59
N LEU A 348 6.18 8.07 13.53
CA LEU A 348 5.24 7.14 14.16
C LEU A 348 4.33 6.45 13.12
N LEU A 349 3.76 7.19 12.17
CA LEU A 349 2.89 6.61 11.13
C LEU A 349 3.65 5.62 10.24
N GLY A 350 4.96 5.84 10.03
CA GLY A 350 5.84 4.95 9.30
C GLY A 350 5.96 3.55 9.91
N GLU A 351 5.82 3.45 11.24
CA GLU A 351 5.86 2.18 11.98
C GLU A 351 4.54 1.39 11.92
N ALA A 352 3.48 1.97 11.35
CA ALA A 352 2.22 1.23 11.19
C ALA A 352 2.41 0.06 10.22
N ASN A 353 2.05 -1.14 10.66
CA ASN A 353 2.21 -2.37 9.92
C ASN A 353 1.43 -2.34 8.58
N PRO A 354 1.92 -3.05 7.53
CA PRO A 354 1.18 -3.19 6.28
C PRO A 354 -0.25 -3.70 6.50
N GLY A 355 -1.23 -3.12 5.80
CA GLY A 355 -2.64 -3.47 5.93
C GLY A 355 -3.38 -2.80 7.10
N TYR A 356 -2.69 -2.05 7.97
CA TYR A 356 -3.33 -1.05 8.81
C TYR A 356 -3.56 0.22 7.99
N THR A 357 -4.80 0.39 7.53
CA THR A 357 -5.21 1.54 6.73
C THR A 357 -5.79 2.63 7.64
N PRO A 358 -5.46 3.92 7.41
CA PRO A 358 -6.17 5.01 8.07
C PRO A 358 -7.64 5.06 7.59
N GLY A 359 -8.52 5.71 8.35
CA GLY A 359 -9.86 6.06 7.85
C GLY A 359 -9.82 7.00 6.67
N LYS A 360 -10.92 7.12 5.93
CA LYS A 360 -11.00 7.97 4.73
C LYS A 360 -10.57 9.42 5.04
N GLU A 361 -11.20 10.08 6.00
CA GLU A 361 -10.90 11.47 6.34
C GLU A 361 -9.48 11.65 6.87
N PHE A 362 -8.99 10.71 7.69
CA PHE A 362 -7.61 10.77 8.17
C PHE A 362 -6.63 10.63 7.00
N GLY A 363 -6.83 9.67 6.10
CA GLY A 363 -6.02 9.47 4.91
C GLY A 363 -6.00 10.70 3.98
N ILE A 364 -7.14 11.36 3.78
CA ILE A 364 -7.22 12.62 3.01
C ILE A 364 -6.33 13.69 3.65
N GLU A 365 -6.44 13.89 4.96
CA GLU A 365 -5.68 14.93 5.65
C GLU A 365 -4.18 14.62 5.69
N LEU A 366 -3.79 13.35 5.83
CA LEU A 366 -2.40 12.90 5.70
C LEU A 366 -1.86 13.22 4.30
N GLY A 367 -2.59 12.88 3.23
CA GLY A 367 -2.17 13.16 1.87
C GLY A 367 -2.00 14.66 1.63
N ARG A 368 -2.98 15.47 2.04
CA ARG A 368 -2.91 16.93 1.97
C ARG A 368 -1.77 17.52 2.80
N GLN A 369 -1.42 16.93 3.94
CA GLN A 369 -0.28 17.36 4.75
C GLN A 369 1.04 17.04 4.06
N GLY A 370 1.15 15.86 3.43
CA GLY A 370 2.29 15.53 2.56
C GLY A 370 2.47 16.55 1.45
N ALA A 371 1.40 16.86 0.71
CA ALA A 371 1.43 17.88 -0.36
C ALA A 371 1.79 19.28 0.16
N SER A 372 1.33 19.68 1.35
CA SER A 372 1.68 20.96 1.97
C SER A 372 3.18 21.07 2.25
N ILE A 373 3.78 20.02 2.84
CA ILE A 373 5.23 19.96 3.10
C ILE A 373 6.01 19.98 1.78
N THR A 374 5.60 19.17 0.80
CA THR A 374 6.20 19.14 -0.54
C THR A 374 6.18 20.51 -1.22
N ASN A 375 5.02 21.18 -1.25
CA ASN A 375 4.89 22.52 -1.83
C ASN A 375 5.80 23.54 -1.13
N TYR A 376 5.95 23.45 0.20
CA TYR A 376 6.88 24.30 0.94
C TYR A 376 8.33 24.07 0.48
N LEU A 377 8.75 22.81 0.37
CA LEU A 377 10.10 22.45 -0.08
C LEU A 377 10.36 22.91 -1.53
N ASP A 378 9.40 22.69 -2.43
CA ASP A 378 9.50 23.15 -3.82
C ASP A 378 9.62 24.68 -3.91
N GLN A 379 8.90 25.42 -3.06
CA GLN A 379 9.03 26.87 -2.96
C GLN A 379 10.39 27.31 -2.42
N VAL A 380 10.97 26.57 -1.48
CA VAL A 380 12.35 26.80 -1.00
C VAL A 380 13.35 26.54 -2.12
N ASP A 381 13.21 25.46 -2.86
CA ASP A 381 14.09 25.13 -3.99
C ASP A 381 14.01 26.22 -5.08
N LYS A 382 12.80 26.68 -5.41
CA LYS A 382 12.57 27.72 -6.42
C LYS A 382 13.03 29.12 -6.00
N ASN A 383 12.67 29.56 -4.80
CA ASN A 383 12.86 30.95 -4.36
C ASN A 383 14.15 31.17 -3.59
N MET A 384 14.70 30.11 -2.99
CA MET A 384 15.87 30.16 -2.11
C MET A 384 16.99 29.21 -2.55
N HIS A 385 16.90 28.60 -3.73
CA HIS A 385 17.92 27.69 -4.28
C HIS A 385 18.27 26.52 -3.34
N GLY A 386 17.26 26.01 -2.64
CA GLY A 386 17.37 24.87 -1.71
C GLY A 386 17.91 25.22 -0.32
N TYR A 387 18.23 26.49 -0.07
CA TYR A 387 18.63 26.94 1.27
C TYR A 387 17.40 27.18 2.13
N MET A 388 17.26 26.41 3.22
CA MET A 388 16.18 26.58 4.18
C MET A 388 16.20 27.99 4.81
N PRO A 389 15.03 28.56 5.15
CA PRO A 389 14.95 29.85 5.82
C PRO A 389 15.70 29.92 7.16
N THR A 390 16.00 31.14 7.62
CA THR A 390 16.60 31.37 8.93
C THR A 390 15.73 30.77 10.05
N GLY A 391 16.34 30.01 10.95
CA GLY A 391 15.65 29.30 12.04
C GLY A 391 15.76 27.79 11.91
N PHE A 392 15.77 27.27 10.68
CA PHE A 392 15.99 25.85 10.37
C PHE A 392 17.45 25.43 10.60
N GLN A 393 17.63 24.16 10.96
CA GLN A 393 18.90 23.50 11.24
C GLN A 393 19.32 22.59 10.07
N GLU A 394 20.60 22.21 10.07
CA GLU A 394 21.11 21.20 9.15
C GLU A 394 20.38 19.87 9.37
N GLY A 395 19.86 19.27 8.30
CA GLY A 395 19.06 18.04 8.32
C GLY A 395 17.54 18.23 8.45
N ASP A 396 17.04 19.43 8.75
CA ASP A 396 15.58 19.67 8.84
C ASP A 396 14.90 19.47 7.47
N ARG A 397 15.56 19.83 6.35
CA ARG A 397 15.05 19.59 4.98
C ARG A 397 14.80 18.11 4.74
N ASP A 398 15.78 17.25 5.03
CA ASP A 398 15.68 15.79 4.81
C ASP A 398 14.65 15.14 5.75
N LEU A 399 14.43 15.74 6.91
CA LEU A 399 13.37 15.33 7.84
C LEU A 399 11.98 15.69 7.29
N MET A 400 11.83 16.88 6.71
CA MET A 400 10.60 17.31 6.05
C MET A 400 10.29 16.44 4.82
N GLU A 401 11.29 16.17 3.98
CA GLU A 401 11.17 15.31 2.80
C GLU A 401 10.65 13.91 3.18
N ARG A 402 11.31 13.26 4.14
CA ARG A 402 10.88 11.93 4.64
C ARG A 402 9.49 11.97 5.26
N SER A 403 9.14 13.03 5.97
CA SER A 403 7.81 13.14 6.58
C SER A 403 6.72 13.31 5.52
N ALA A 404 6.94 14.11 4.47
CA ALA A 404 6.03 14.21 3.33
C ALA A 404 5.79 12.85 2.68
N GLN A 405 6.87 12.09 2.45
CA GLN A 405 6.81 10.73 1.90
C GLN A 405 5.99 9.77 2.79
N GLN A 406 6.23 9.79 4.10
CA GLN A 406 5.52 8.93 5.07
C GLN A 406 4.02 9.28 5.15
N TYR A 407 3.68 10.57 5.16
CA TYR A 407 2.30 11.05 5.10
C TYR A 407 1.59 10.54 3.84
N LEU A 408 2.24 10.69 2.68
CA LEU A 408 1.70 10.25 1.41
C LEU A 408 1.57 8.73 1.33
N THR A 409 2.56 8.00 1.83
CA THR A 409 2.53 6.53 1.94
C THR A 409 1.36 6.07 2.79
N ALA A 410 1.13 6.70 3.95
CA ALA A 410 0.00 6.36 4.82
C ALA A 410 -1.35 6.69 4.16
N ALA A 411 -1.45 7.83 3.46
CA ALA A 411 -2.65 8.22 2.71
C ALA A 411 -2.99 7.21 1.59
N GLY A 412 -1.98 6.78 0.83
CA GLY A 412 -2.11 5.81 -0.26
C GLY A 412 -2.60 4.42 0.16
N ARG A 413 -2.52 4.07 1.46
CA ARG A 413 -3.05 2.80 1.99
C ARG A 413 -4.58 2.73 1.95
N ASN A 414 -5.28 3.86 1.83
CA ASN A 414 -6.74 3.89 1.76
C ASN A 414 -7.19 4.35 0.35
N HIS A 415 -7.84 3.46 -0.38
CA HIS A 415 -8.32 3.71 -1.74
C HIS A 415 -9.38 4.83 -1.80
N ASP A 416 -10.25 4.93 -0.79
CA ASP A 416 -11.27 5.99 -0.72
C ASP A 416 -10.64 7.37 -0.47
N ALA A 417 -9.57 7.42 0.32
CA ALA A 417 -8.80 8.65 0.53
C ALA A 417 -8.05 9.05 -0.75
N SER A 418 -7.39 8.10 -1.40
CA SER A 418 -6.65 8.34 -2.64
C SER A 418 -7.56 8.80 -3.77
N HIS A 419 -8.73 8.18 -3.91
CA HIS A 419 -9.78 8.61 -4.83
C HIS A 419 -10.27 10.03 -4.52
N ALA A 420 -10.56 10.34 -3.26
CA ALA A 420 -11.00 11.68 -2.86
C ALA A 420 -9.93 12.75 -3.12
N LEU A 421 -8.66 12.44 -2.89
CA LEU A 421 -7.53 13.32 -3.19
C LEU A 421 -7.43 13.60 -4.70
N LEU A 422 -7.51 12.57 -5.54
CA LEU A 422 -7.35 12.73 -6.98
C LEU A 422 -8.60 13.26 -7.69
N THR A 423 -9.80 13.07 -7.16
CA THR A 423 -11.04 13.54 -7.82
C THR A 423 -11.60 14.81 -7.20
N GLY A 424 -11.23 15.10 -5.95
CA GLY A 424 -11.85 16.12 -5.10
C GLY A 424 -13.18 15.68 -4.49
N GLU A 425 -13.67 14.46 -4.77
CA GLU A 425 -14.95 13.99 -4.25
C GLU A 425 -14.88 13.63 -2.76
N GLY A 426 -15.81 14.16 -1.98
CA GLY A 426 -15.92 13.82 -0.56
C GLY A 426 -14.82 14.43 0.33
N VAL A 427 -14.05 15.39 -0.18
CA VAL A 427 -13.14 16.20 0.64
C VAL A 427 -13.94 17.25 1.43
N THR A 428 -13.80 17.24 2.75
CA THR A 428 -14.54 18.14 3.65
C THR A 428 -14.08 19.59 3.49
N THR A 429 -15.02 20.53 3.66
CA THR A 429 -14.73 21.98 3.77
C THR A 429 -14.25 22.39 5.16
N ASP A 430 -14.42 21.53 6.17
CA ASP A 430 -13.83 21.69 7.51
C ASP A 430 -12.84 20.54 7.78
N PRO A 431 -11.60 20.66 7.27
CA PRO A 431 -10.56 19.65 7.44
C PRO A 431 -10.20 19.37 8.90
N SER A 432 -10.36 20.35 9.78
CA SER A 432 -10.02 20.21 11.21
C SER A 432 -11.10 19.49 12.02
N GLY A 433 -12.31 19.34 11.48
CA GLY A 433 -13.49 18.89 12.23
C GLY A 433 -13.74 19.79 13.45
N GLY A 434 -13.64 21.11 13.26
CA GLY A 434 -13.84 22.15 14.27
C GLY A 434 -12.68 22.33 15.28
N ALA A 435 -11.56 21.60 15.13
CA ALA A 435 -10.46 21.66 16.10
C ALA A 435 -9.74 23.02 16.13
N LEU A 436 -9.69 23.73 14.99
CA LEU A 436 -8.89 24.95 14.85
C LEU A 436 -9.69 26.27 14.98
N GLY A 437 -11.02 26.18 15.13
CA GLY A 437 -11.90 27.32 15.37
C GLY A 437 -11.75 28.48 14.36
N ASP A 438 -11.94 29.71 14.82
CA ASP A 438 -11.97 30.93 13.98
C ASP A 438 -10.61 31.36 13.41
N ARG A 439 -9.50 30.69 13.78
CA ARG A 439 -8.15 31.03 13.31
C ARG A 439 -7.74 30.27 12.05
N PHE A 440 -8.59 29.35 11.61
CA PHE A 440 -8.34 28.46 10.50
C PHE A 440 -9.22 28.83 9.31
N HIS A 441 -8.56 29.19 8.22
CA HIS A 441 -9.22 29.53 6.97
C HIS A 441 -8.71 28.59 5.88
N PRO A 442 -9.20 27.34 5.85
CA PRO A 442 -8.73 26.35 4.90
C PRO A 442 -9.04 26.83 3.49
N GLN A 443 -8.08 26.64 2.59
CA GLN A 443 -8.32 26.89 1.19
C GLN A 443 -9.27 25.80 0.66
N LYS A 444 -10.07 26.16 -0.35
CA LYS A 444 -10.89 25.16 -1.03
C LYS A 444 -9.95 24.16 -1.68
N TYR A 445 -10.15 22.88 -1.40
CA TYR A 445 -9.36 21.81 -2.01
C TYR A 445 -9.48 21.84 -3.54
N ASP A 446 -8.32 21.83 -4.21
CA ASP A 446 -8.20 21.66 -5.66
C ASP A 446 -7.40 20.37 -5.95
N PRO A 447 -8.05 19.31 -6.48
CA PRO A 447 -7.35 18.07 -6.81
C PRO A 447 -6.28 18.26 -7.89
N LYS A 448 -6.41 19.28 -8.76
CA LYS A 448 -5.40 19.59 -9.77
C LYS A 448 -4.14 20.18 -9.13
N GLU A 449 -4.30 21.11 -8.19
CA GLU A 449 -3.16 21.67 -7.44
C GLU A 449 -2.44 20.56 -6.66
N PHE A 450 -3.20 19.73 -5.95
CA PHE A 450 -2.66 18.57 -5.24
C PHE A 450 -1.88 17.63 -6.16
N ALA A 451 -2.48 17.17 -7.26
CA ALA A 451 -1.84 16.25 -8.20
C ALA A 451 -0.59 16.86 -8.84
N ASN A 452 -0.61 18.15 -9.17
CA ASN A 452 0.54 18.85 -9.72
C ASN A 452 1.70 18.92 -8.71
N THR A 453 1.42 19.23 -7.44
CA THR A 453 2.44 19.25 -6.39
C THR A 453 3.06 17.88 -6.19
N ILE A 454 2.23 16.83 -6.13
CA ILE A 454 2.71 15.48 -5.82
C ILE A 454 3.43 14.83 -7.01
N PHE A 455 2.88 14.89 -8.23
CA PHE A 455 3.45 14.17 -9.37
C PHE A 455 4.60 14.91 -10.08
N ASN A 456 4.81 16.19 -9.79
CA ASN A 456 5.95 16.95 -10.33
C ASN A 456 7.09 17.16 -9.31
N HIS A 457 6.95 16.63 -8.10
CA HIS A 457 8.01 16.66 -7.10
C HIS A 457 9.03 15.53 -7.34
N GLU A 458 10.30 15.78 -7.03
CA GLU A 458 11.38 14.80 -7.10
C GLU A 458 11.49 14.09 -5.75
N TRP A 459 10.99 12.86 -5.68
CA TRP A 459 10.87 12.10 -4.43
C TRP A 459 12.13 11.30 -4.13
N GLY A 460 12.54 11.27 -2.86
CA GLY A 460 13.65 10.41 -2.40
C GLY A 460 13.41 8.90 -2.46
N ASP A 461 12.18 8.46 -2.78
CA ASP A 461 11.79 7.05 -2.94
C ASP A 461 11.39 6.69 -4.37
N ASP A 462 11.96 7.40 -5.33
CA ASP A 462 11.74 7.24 -6.76
C ASP A 462 10.27 7.46 -7.18
N GLY A 463 9.46 8.09 -6.31
CA GLY A 463 8.04 8.39 -6.52
C GLY A 463 7.08 7.31 -6.04
N LYS A 464 7.55 6.33 -5.26
CA LYS A 464 6.75 5.18 -4.80
C LYS A 464 5.55 5.60 -3.96
N ALA A 465 5.74 6.52 -3.02
CA ALA A 465 4.65 7.03 -2.19
C ALA A 465 3.56 7.71 -3.05
N ALA A 466 3.97 8.51 -4.03
CA ALA A 466 3.06 9.20 -4.95
C ALA A 466 2.34 8.24 -5.91
N ALA A 467 3.05 7.24 -6.46
CA ALA A 467 2.47 6.20 -7.28
C ALA A 467 1.38 5.41 -6.54
N GLY A 468 1.56 5.21 -5.23
CA GLY A 468 0.60 4.53 -4.36
C GLY A 468 -0.80 5.14 -4.33
N LEU A 469 -0.96 6.42 -4.70
CA LEU A 469 -2.27 7.07 -4.79
C LEU A 469 -3.15 6.50 -5.93
N TYR A 470 -2.56 5.97 -6.98
CA TYR A 470 -3.32 5.55 -8.17
C TYR A 470 -2.98 4.15 -8.67
N SER A 471 -1.82 3.57 -8.33
CA SER A 471 -1.39 2.29 -8.90
C SER A 471 -2.35 1.14 -8.60
N TRP A 472 -3.06 1.19 -7.46
CA TRP A 472 -4.06 0.19 -7.07
C TRP A 472 -5.28 0.15 -8.00
N ALA A 473 -5.56 1.24 -8.72
CA ALA A 473 -6.71 1.32 -9.60
C ALA A 473 -6.65 0.27 -10.71
N GLY A 474 -5.45 -0.04 -11.21
CA GLY A 474 -5.25 -1.06 -12.24
C GLY A 474 -5.84 -2.41 -11.88
N ASP A 475 -5.69 -2.84 -10.63
CA ASP A 475 -6.16 -4.14 -10.14
C ASP A 475 -7.69 -4.26 -10.09
N LEU A 476 -8.40 -3.11 -10.07
CA LEU A 476 -9.82 -3.05 -9.76
C LEU A 476 -10.64 -2.38 -10.88
N THR A 477 -10.03 -1.93 -12.00
CA THR A 477 -10.77 -1.23 -13.08
C THR A 477 -11.86 -2.09 -13.73
N HIS A 478 -11.75 -3.42 -13.66
CA HIS A 478 -12.72 -4.36 -14.19
C HIS A 478 -13.72 -4.88 -13.15
N ASP A 479 -13.51 -4.55 -11.87
CA ASP A 479 -14.38 -5.00 -10.80
C ASP A 479 -15.76 -4.32 -10.85
N GLN A 480 -16.78 -5.08 -10.46
CA GLN A 480 -18.14 -4.58 -10.32
C GLN A 480 -18.33 -3.91 -8.95
N GLY A 481 -19.16 -2.86 -8.90
CA GLY A 481 -19.50 -2.17 -7.67
C GLY A 481 -18.60 -0.98 -7.31
N PRO A 482 -18.77 -0.41 -6.10
CA PRO A 482 -18.24 0.92 -5.78
C PRO A 482 -16.72 1.05 -5.83
N THR A 483 -15.98 0.00 -5.50
CA THR A 483 -14.50 0.04 -5.53
C THR A 483 -13.98 0.06 -6.96
N GLY A 484 -14.58 -0.75 -7.86
CA GLY A 484 -14.22 -0.72 -9.28
C GLY A 484 -14.65 0.58 -9.98
N GLU A 485 -15.76 1.18 -9.57
CA GLU A 485 -16.17 2.52 -10.05
C GLU A 485 -15.10 3.57 -9.73
N LYS A 486 -14.63 3.63 -8.48
CA LYS A 486 -13.55 4.54 -8.07
C LYS A 486 -12.23 4.28 -8.81
N ALA A 487 -11.90 3.02 -9.06
CA ALA A 487 -10.72 2.65 -9.83
C ALA A 487 -10.78 3.18 -11.27
N ARG A 488 -11.93 3.02 -11.94
CA ARG A 488 -12.17 3.58 -13.28
C ARG A 488 -12.12 5.11 -13.28
N GLU A 489 -12.69 5.76 -12.26
CA GLU A 489 -12.67 7.21 -12.12
C GLU A 489 -11.24 7.74 -11.93
N ILE A 490 -10.41 7.09 -11.11
CA ILE A 490 -8.97 7.44 -11.01
C ILE A 490 -8.31 7.35 -12.38
N ALA A 491 -8.48 6.23 -13.09
CA ALA A 491 -7.87 6.06 -14.41
C ALA A 491 -8.36 7.13 -15.42
N GLU A 492 -9.62 7.57 -15.32
CA GLU A 492 -10.19 8.66 -16.12
C GLU A 492 -9.58 10.03 -15.79
N VAL A 493 -9.22 10.31 -14.53
CA VAL A 493 -8.67 11.63 -14.15
C VAL A 493 -7.19 11.77 -14.46
N LEU A 494 -6.42 10.69 -14.47
CA LEU A 494 -4.96 10.74 -14.65
C LEU A 494 -4.50 11.56 -15.88
N PRO A 495 -5.11 11.42 -17.07
CA PRO A 495 -4.76 12.28 -18.22
C PRO A 495 -4.91 13.77 -17.94
N LYS A 496 -5.91 14.17 -17.14
CA LYS A 496 -6.20 15.58 -16.82
C LYS A 496 -5.07 16.24 -16.02
N TYR A 497 -4.28 15.43 -15.31
CA TYR A 497 -3.12 15.90 -14.52
C TYR A 497 -1.81 15.69 -15.26
N LEU A 498 -1.61 14.52 -15.86
CA LEU A 498 -0.32 14.12 -16.41
C LEU A 498 -0.12 14.60 -17.84
N ALA A 499 -1.19 14.69 -18.63
CA ALA A 499 -1.09 14.96 -20.07
C ALA A 499 -2.31 15.75 -20.60
N PRO A 500 -2.72 16.88 -19.98
CA PRO A 500 -3.96 17.54 -20.30
C PRO A 500 -4.03 17.97 -21.76
N VAL A 501 -5.21 17.82 -22.36
CA VAL A 501 -5.55 18.27 -23.71
C VAL A 501 -6.62 19.36 -23.71
N ASP A 502 -6.67 20.15 -24.79
CA ASP A 502 -7.80 21.03 -25.06
C ASP A 502 -8.99 20.29 -25.69
N SER A 503 -10.05 21.03 -26.02
CA SER A 503 -11.25 20.50 -26.67
C SER A 503 -11.01 19.86 -28.05
N HIS A 504 -9.82 20.07 -28.65
CA HIS A 504 -9.43 19.48 -29.93
C HIS A 504 -8.39 18.36 -29.76
N SER A 505 -8.21 17.84 -28.54
CA SER A 505 -7.24 16.80 -28.20
C SER A 505 -5.79 17.20 -28.45
N THR A 506 -5.47 18.50 -28.43
CA THR A 506 -4.11 19.02 -28.61
C THR A 506 -3.48 19.40 -27.28
N LEU A 507 -2.14 19.43 -27.19
CA LEU A 507 -1.39 19.98 -26.03
C LEU A 507 -1.50 21.51 -25.93
N LEU A 508 -2.20 22.14 -26.87
CA LEU A 508 -2.32 23.58 -26.97
C LEU A 508 -3.68 24.00 -26.43
N GLY A 509 -3.71 24.97 -25.53
CA GLY A 509 -4.96 25.60 -25.10
C GLY A 509 -5.69 26.27 -26.26
N GLY A 510 -6.92 26.75 -25.99
CA GLY A 510 -7.73 27.44 -27.00
C GLY A 510 -7.10 28.71 -27.60
N ASP A 511 -5.98 29.19 -27.03
CA ASP A 511 -5.16 30.30 -27.53
C ASP A 511 -3.96 29.84 -28.40
N GLY A 512 -3.83 28.54 -28.67
CA GLY A 512 -2.77 27.94 -29.47
C GLY A 512 -1.42 27.84 -28.75
N LYS A 513 -1.37 28.03 -27.43
CA LYS A 513 -0.15 27.90 -26.62
C LYS A 513 -0.15 26.61 -25.81
N PRO A 514 1.02 26.06 -25.43
CA PRO A 514 1.08 24.89 -24.56
C PRO A 514 0.25 25.07 -23.30
N ILE A 515 -0.43 24.03 -22.86
CA ILE A 515 -1.14 24.02 -21.58
C ILE A 515 -0.09 24.03 -20.46
N THR A 516 -0.07 25.11 -19.66
CA THR A 516 0.91 25.35 -18.58
C THR A 516 0.20 25.58 -17.24
N ASN A 517 0.88 25.30 -16.12
CA ASN A 517 0.43 25.68 -14.77
C ASN A 517 1.05 27.03 -14.29
N GLY A 518 1.51 27.90 -15.21
CA GLY A 518 2.13 29.18 -14.88
C GLY A 518 3.11 29.64 -15.99
N GLU A 519 4.05 30.51 -15.63
CA GLU A 519 5.19 30.83 -16.51
C GLU A 519 6.18 29.66 -16.48
N GLY A 520 6.29 28.89 -17.56
CA GLY A 520 7.17 27.72 -17.61
C GLY A 520 6.89 26.72 -18.73
N PRO A 521 7.56 25.55 -18.68
CA PRO A 521 7.26 24.38 -19.53
C PRO A 521 5.79 23.94 -19.46
N SER A 522 5.36 23.18 -20.48
CA SER A 522 4.01 22.60 -20.53
C SER A 522 3.79 21.60 -19.38
N VAL A 523 2.54 21.35 -19.02
CA VAL A 523 2.21 20.33 -18.00
C VAL A 523 2.76 18.96 -18.39
N PHE A 524 2.62 18.57 -19.66
CA PHE A 524 3.12 17.28 -20.14
C PHE A 524 4.65 17.20 -20.11
N GLN A 525 5.35 18.31 -20.42
CA GLN A 525 6.80 18.37 -20.29
C GLN A 525 7.25 18.14 -18.85
N ASN A 526 6.60 18.79 -17.88
CA ASN A 526 6.91 18.58 -16.47
C ASN A 526 6.65 17.14 -16.04
N SER A 527 5.54 16.54 -16.49
CA SER A 527 5.25 15.13 -16.22
C SER A 527 6.33 14.21 -16.78
N ALA A 528 6.79 14.44 -18.02
CA ALA A 528 7.85 13.63 -18.64
C ALA A 528 9.17 13.73 -17.86
N GLU A 529 9.59 14.94 -17.49
CA GLU A 529 10.78 15.16 -16.67
C GLU A 529 10.65 14.53 -15.28
N SER A 530 9.46 14.64 -14.66
CA SER A 530 9.19 14.11 -13.33
C SER A 530 9.13 12.59 -13.31
N PHE A 531 8.55 11.96 -14.34
CA PHE A 531 8.53 10.49 -14.47
C PHE A 531 9.91 9.92 -14.81
N ALA A 532 10.78 10.68 -15.49
CA ALA A 532 12.18 10.29 -15.69
C ALA A 532 12.96 10.25 -14.37
N LYS A 533 12.70 11.22 -13.48
CA LYS A 533 13.32 11.32 -12.16
C LYS A 533 12.71 10.40 -11.11
N ASN A 534 11.44 10.04 -11.29
CA ASN A 534 10.67 9.21 -10.37
C ASN A 534 10.15 7.95 -11.09
N PRO A 535 10.99 6.92 -11.31
CA PRO A 535 10.63 5.74 -12.09
C PRO A 535 9.47 4.91 -11.50
N GLU A 536 9.15 5.02 -10.21
CA GLU A 536 8.00 4.34 -9.61
C GLU A 536 6.66 5.00 -10.01
N LEU A 537 6.65 6.28 -10.41
CA LEU A 537 5.47 6.88 -11.06
C LEU A 537 5.19 6.20 -12.40
N ALA A 538 6.22 6.02 -13.23
CA ALA A 538 6.08 5.33 -14.51
C ALA A 538 5.62 3.87 -14.31
N THR A 539 6.21 3.17 -13.34
CA THR A 539 5.81 1.80 -12.98
C THR A 539 4.38 1.75 -12.45
N GLY A 540 3.97 2.70 -11.61
CA GLY A 540 2.61 2.82 -11.11
C GLY A 540 1.59 3.05 -12.23
N LEU A 541 1.95 3.87 -13.22
CA LEU A 541 1.07 4.16 -14.36
C LEU A 541 0.94 2.96 -15.28
N ALA A 542 2.04 2.23 -15.51
CA ALA A 542 2.01 0.95 -16.22
C ALA A 542 1.03 -0.03 -15.56
N LYS A 543 1.01 -0.11 -14.22
CA LYS A 543 0.03 -0.95 -13.47
C LYS A 543 -1.42 -0.57 -13.74
N VAL A 544 -1.72 0.71 -13.96
CA VAL A 544 -3.06 1.16 -14.33
C VAL A 544 -3.40 0.85 -15.78
N LEU A 545 -2.46 1.03 -16.72
CA LEU A 545 -2.74 0.90 -18.15
C LEU A 545 -2.75 -0.54 -18.65
N ALA A 546 -1.87 -1.40 -18.15
CA ALA A 546 -1.70 -2.74 -18.70
C ALA A 546 -2.95 -3.65 -18.58
N PRO A 547 -3.76 -3.56 -17.50
CA PRO A 547 -5.05 -4.26 -17.42
C PRO A 547 -6.10 -3.70 -18.38
N ASN A 548 -5.90 -2.48 -18.88
CA ASN A 548 -6.83 -1.74 -19.73
C ASN A 548 -6.29 -1.58 -21.16
N LEU A 549 -5.49 -2.53 -21.65
CA LEU A 549 -4.92 -2.50 -23.01
C LEU A 549 -5.98 -2.51 -24.12
N ASP A 550 -7.17 -3.01 -23.82
CA ASP A 550 -8.34 -2.96 -24.71
C ASP A 550 -8.82 -1.52 -24.96
N ALA A 551 -8.62 -0.60 -24.01
CA ALA A 551 -8.92 0.82 -24.21
C ALA A 551 -8.08 1.46 -25.33
N PHE A 552 -6.99 0.81 -25.76
CA PHE A 552 -6.11 1.27 -26.85
C PHE A 552 -6.48 0.67 -28.22
N ALA A 553 -7.37 -0.31 -28.25
CA ALA A 553 -7.82 -0.94 -29.47
C ALA A 553 -8.82 -0.07 -30.27
N GLY A 554 -9.60 0.75 -29.55
CA GLY A 554 -10.67 1.57 -30.11
C GLY A 554 -10.27 3.02 -30.41
N TYR A 555 -10.99 3.65 -31.34
CA TYR A 555 -10.86 5.09 -31.61
C TYR A 555 -11.83 5.89 -30.74
N HIS A 556 -11.44 6.20 -29.50
CA HIS A 556 -12.22 7.07 -28.63
C HIS A 556 -11.77 8.52 -28.79
N ALA A 557 -12.74 9.41 -29.01
CA ALA A 557 -12.48 10.83 -29.20
C ALA A 557 -12.10 11.53 -27.88
N GLN A 558 -12.61 11.03 -26.76
CA GLN A 558 -12.39 11.57 -25.42
C GLN A 558 -12.25 10.45 -24.39
N THR A 559 -11.49 10.72 -23.34
CA THR A 559 -11.42 9.86 -22.17
C THR A 559 -12.72 9.95 -21.36
N GLY A 560 -13.23 8.81 -20.91
CA GLY A 560 -14.46 8.73 -20.12
C GLY A 560 -14.79 7.30 -19.70
N ILE A 561 -15.87 7.15 -18.92
CA ILE A 561 -16.42 5.85 -18.53
C ILE A 561 -17.71 5.63 -19.31
N GLU A 562 -17.72 4.63 -20.19
CA GLU A 562 -18.90 4.25 -20.98
C GLU A 562 -19.26 2.79 -20.72
N ASN A 563 -20.54 2.49 -20.45
CA ASN A 563 -21.02 1.13 -20.15
C ASN A 563 -20.21 0.41 -19.05
N ASN A 564 -19.77 1.17 -18.04
CA ASN A 564 -18.93 0.68 -16.94
C ASN A 564 -17.52 0.20 -17.36
N GLN A 565 -17.03 0.67 -18.50
CA GLN A 565 -15.68 0.41 -18.99
C GLN A 565 -14.93 1.73 -19.17
N LEU A 566 -13.64 1.72 -18.82
CA LEU A 566 -12.74 2.83 -19.08
C LEU A 566 -12.52 2.95 -20.60
N GLN A 567 -12.67 4.15 -21.13
CA GLN A 567 -12.31 4.49 -22.49
C GLN A 567 -11.27 5.61 -22.44
N LEU A 568 -10.14 5.43 -23.12
CA LEU A 568 -9.09 6.43 -23.18
C LEU A 568 -9.10 7.13 -24.54
N GLY A 569 -9.12 8.46 -24.53
CA GLY A 569 -8.94 9.25 -25.74
C GLY A 569 -7.58 8.95 -26.37
N ARG A 570 -7.51 8.93 -27.70
CA ARG A 570 -6.29 8.53 -28.45
C ARG A 570 -5.00 9.23 -27.97
N GLU A 571 -5.07 10.53 -27.74
CA GLU A 571 -3.91 11.33 -27.33
C GLU A 571 -3.55 11.14 -25.86
N ASP A 572 -4.55 10.97 -25.00
CA ASP A 572 -4.37 10.65 -23.58
C ASP A 572 -3.68 9.30 -23.43
N ALA A 573 -4.20 8.29 -24.13
CA ALA A 573 -3.67 6.93 -24.19
C ALA A 573 -2.18 6.90 -24.58
N ARG A 574 -1.83 7.54 -25.70
CA ARG A 574 -0.43 7.60 -26.20
C ARG A 574 0.53 8.20 -25.18
N ARG A 575 0.12 9.29 -24.53
CA ARG A 575 0.97 10.02 -23.59
C ARG A 575 1.11 9.29 -22.26
N LEU A 576 0.04 8.67 -21.77
CA LEU A 576 0.13 7.84 -20.58
C LEU A 576 1.02 6.61 -20.83
N LEU A 577 0.97 5.98 -22.01
CA LEU A 577 1.91 4.90 -22.37
C LEU A 577 3.35 5.40 -22.42
N PHE A 578 3.60 6.56 -23.04
CA PHE A 578 4.93 7.17 -23.05
C PHE A 578 5.46 7.39 -21.63
N LEU A 579 4.64 7.99 -20.74
CA LEU A 579 5.02 8.20 -19.34
C LEU A 579 5.26 6.87 -18.60
N SER A 580 4.47 5.84 -18.87
CA SER A 580 4.64 4.51 -18.26
C SER A 580 5.96 3.84 -18.66
N CYS A 581 6.44 4.10 -19.88
CA CYS A 581 7.73 3.61 -20.39
C CYS A 581 8.94 4.42 -19.90
N MET A 582 8.73 5.43 -19.04
CA MET A 582 9.82 6.20 -18.43
C MET A 582 10.61 5.40 -17.37
N SER A 583 10.22 4.16 -17.09
CA SER A 583 10.97 3.23 -16.23
C SER A 583 11.08 1.85 -16.87
N ASP A 584 12.18 1.15 -16.63
CA ASP A 584 12.37 -0.20 -17.17
C ASP A 584 11.33 -1.20 -16.62
N PRO A 585 10.97 -1.19 -15.31
CA PRO A 585 9.90 -2.03 -14.81
C PRO A 585 8.54 -1.71 -15.43
N GLY A 586 8.22 -0.43 -15.65
CA GLY A 586 6.99 0.00 -16.32
C GLY A 586 6.93 -0.47 -17.78
N THR A 587 8.02 -0.32 -18.53
CA THR A 587 8.17 -0.85 -19.89
C THR A 587 7.99 -2.37 -19.92
N MET A 588 8.71 -3.10 -19.07
CA MET A 588 8.61 -4.56 -18.99
C MET A 588 7.18 -5.01 -18.65
N TYR A 589 6.50 -4.30 -17.76
CA TYR A 589 5.13 -4.59 -17.36
C TYR A 589 4.15 -4.44 -18.54
N LEU A 590 4.21 -3.31 -19.25
CA LEU A 590 3.37 -3.07 -20.43
C LEU A 590 3.65 -4.08 -21.54
N GLU A 591 4.92 -4.38 -21.81
CA GLU A 591 5.31 -5.33 -22.85
C GLU A 591 4.81 -6.74 -22.51
N THR A 592 4.99 -7.18 -21.28
CA THR A 592 4.48 -8.48 -20.80
C THR A 592 2.95 -8.56 -20.96
N SER A 593 2.23 -7.50 -20.57
CA SER A 593 0.77 -7.47 -20.70
C SER A 593 0.32 -7.42 -22.16
N ARG A 594 1.02 -6.70 -23.03
CA ARG A 594 0.77 -6.69 -24.48
C ARG A 594 0.93 -8.09 -25.07
N GLN A 595 2.03 -8.77 -24.75
CA GLN A 595 2.30 -10.12 -25.24
C GLN A 595 1.23 -11.12 -24.76
N ALA A 596 0.85 -11.05 -23.48
CA ALA A 596 -0.22 -11.89 -22.94
C ALA A 596 -1.57 -11.61 -23.64
N TYR A 597 -1.87 -10.33 -23.88
CA TYR A 597 -3.05 -9.90 -24.60
C TYR A 597 -3.06 -10.44 -26.05
N ASP A 598 -1.96 -10.26 -26.79
CA ASP A 598 -1.82 -10.72 -28.17
C ASP A 598 -1.96 -12.24 -28.26
N ALA A 599 -1.32 -12.98 -27.34
CA ALA A 599 -1.39 -14.43 -27.29
C ALA A 599 -2.83 -14.92 -27.00
N ALA A 600 -3.58 -14.27 -26.11
CA ALA A 600 -4.98 -14.62 -25.83
C ALA A 600 -5.91 -14.37 -27.03
N VAL A 601 -5.63 -13.35 -27.84
CA VAL A 601 -6.38 -13.08 -29.08
C VAL A 601 -6.00 -14.10 -30.16
N LEU A 602 -4.71 -14.39 -30.34
CA LEU A 602 -4.22 -15.34 -31.33
C LEU A 602 -4.69 -16.77 -31.06
N ASP A 603 -4.77 -17.20 -29.80
CA ASP A 603 -5.35 -18.49 -29.42
C ASP A 603 -6.84 -18.60 -29.82
N ARG A 604 -7.64 -17.54 -29.58
CA ARG A 604 -9.03 -17.49 -30.06
C ARG A 604 -9.14 -17.60 -31.59
N ILE A 605 -8.21 -16.98 -32.33
CA ILE A 605 -8.12 -17.11 -33.79
C ILE A 605 -7.80 -18.56 -34.17
N ALA A 606 -6.80 -19.17 -33.53
CA ALA A 606 -6.37 -20.54 -33.77
C ALA A 606 -7.49 -21.56 -33.48
N GLN A 607 -8.32 -21.31 -32.47
CA GLN A 607 -9.49 -22.13 -32.16
C GLN A 607 -10.67 -21.91 -33.10
N GLY A 608 -10.56 -21.01 -34.09
CA GLY A 608 -11.62 -20.66 -35.02
C GLY A 608 -12.78 -19.91 -34.37
N GLN A 609 -12.55 -19.32 -33.19
CA GLN A 609 -13.55 -18.63 -32.38
C GLN A 609 -13.61 -17.13 -32.67
N ASP A 610 -12.89 -16.62 -33.67
CA ASP A 610 -12.94 -15.21 -34.05
C ASP A 610 -14.08 -14.92 -35.05
N PRO A 611 -15.18 -14.26 -34.61
CA PRO A 611 -16.28 -13.90 -35.48
C PRO A 611 -16.00 -12.64 -36.33
N LYS A 612 -14.93 -11.87 -36.03
CA LYS A 612 -14.65 -10.57 -36.66
C LYS A 612 -13.15 -10.37 -36.97
N PRO A 613 -12.61 -11.10 -37.96
CA PRO A 613 -11.18 -11.07 -38.31
C PRO A 613 -10.57 -9.68 -38.53
N PHE A 614 -11.32 -8.77 -39.18
CA PHE A 614 -10.86 -7.41 -39.45
C PHE A 614 -10.72 -6.59 -38.16
N ASP A 615 -11.74 -6.61 -37.30
CA ASP A 615 -11.74 -5.87 -36.03
C ASP A 615 -10.64 -6.40 -35.11
N THR A 616 -10.44 -7.72 -35.09
CA THR A 616 -9.41 -8.39 -34.31
C THR A 616 -8.00 -8.01 -34.78
N ALA A 617 -7.75 -8.02 -36.10
CA ALA A 617 -6.46 -7.61 -36.68
C ALA A 617 -6.15 -6.13 -36.41
N LEU A 618 -7.16 -5.26 -36.50
CA LEU A 618 -7.06 -3.84 -36.20
C LEU A 618 -6.73 -3.61 -34.72
N MET A 619 -7.39 -4.33 -33.82
CA MET A 619 -7.17 -4.28 -32.38
C MET A 619 -5.74 -4.67 -32.01
N LEU A 620 -5.26 -5.82 -32.52
CA LEU A 620 -3.88 -6.26 -32.32
C LEU A 620 -2.87 -5.23 -32.83
N ALA A 621 -3.06 -4.72 -34.05
CA ALA A 621 -2.16 -3.75 -34.64
C ALA A 621 -2.12 -2.42 -33.87
N ASN A 622 -3.27 -1.94 -33.39
CA ASN A 622 -3.34 -0.69 -32.64
C ASN A 622 -2.67 -0.81 -31.28
N VAL A 623 -2.96 -1.86 -30.51
CA VAL A 623 -2.33 -2.11 -29.20
C VAL A 623 -0.83 -2.25 -29.37
N ASP A 624 -0.39 -3.08 -30.33
CA ASP A 624 1.02 -3.32 -30.56
C ASP A 624 1.78 -2.07 -31.01
N ALA A 625 1.26 -1.36 -32.01
CA ALA A 625 1.87 -0.12 -32.46
C ALA A 625 1.95 0.91 -31.32
N HIS A 626 0.90 1.06 -30.51
CA HIS A 626 0.90 2.07 -29.44
C HIS A 626 1.90 1.77 -28.33
N VAL A 627 1.96 0.53 -27.85
CA VAL A 627 2.92 0.12 -26.80
C VAL A 627 4.35 0.20 -27.35
N SER A 628 4.64 -0.45 -28.48
CA SER A 628 5.99 -0.47 -29.07
C SER A 628 6.54 0.93 -29.38
N LEU A 629 5.69 1.83 -29.88
CA LEU A 629 6.13 3.20 -30.19
C LEU A 629 6.32 4.04 -28.92
N ALA A 630 5.52 3.81 -27.87
CA ALA A 630 5.70 4.49 -26.59
C ALA A 630 7.03 4.09 -25.92
N GLU A 631 7.39 2.80 -25.95
CA GLU A 631 8.68 2.30 -25.48
C GLU A 631 9.85 3.00 -26.17
N ARG A 632 9.83 3.01 -27.51
CA ARG A 632 10.90 3.61 -28.31
C ARG A 632 10.99 5.11 -28.09
N ASN A 633 9.86 5.80 -28.08
CA ASN A 633 9.82 7.24 -27.84
C ASN A 633 10.33 7.60 -26.43
N ALA A 634 9.98 6.82 -25.41
CA ALA A 634 10.47 7.02 -24.04
C ALA A 634 11.97 6.78 -23.93
N ALA A 635 12.48 5.71 -24.57
CA ALA A 635 13.93 5.44 -24.64
C ALA A 635 14.70 6.59 -25.32
N ILE A 636 14.22 7.07 -26.47
CA ILE A 636 14.79 8.23 -27.17
C ILE A 636 14.80 9.48 -26.27
N TYR A 637 13.72 9.70 -25.52
CA TYR A 637 13.62 10.84 -24.61
C TYR A 637 14.62 10.75 -23.45
N LYS A 638 14.76 9.58 -22.80
CA LYS A 638 15.76 9.35 -21.74
C LYS A 638 17.18 9.61 -22.24
N ASP A 639 17.53 9.04 -23.39
CA ASP A 639 18.83 9.22 -24.03
C ASP A 639 19.13 10.70 -24.33
N ALA A 640 18.12 11.44 -24.80
CA ALA A 640 18.24 12.86 -25.05
C ALA A 640 18.37 13.70 -23.78
N ALA A 641 17.82 13.24 -22.65
CA ALA A 641 17.92 13.92 -21.36
C ALA A 641 19.28 13.68 -20.65
N GLU A 642 19.94 12.54 -20.90
CA GLU A 642 21.19 12.16 -20.22
C GLU A 642 22.49 12.69 -20.86
N VAL A 643 22.43 13.31 -22.05
CA VAL A 643 23.54 13.89 -22.86
C VAL A 643 24.99 13.62 -22.38
N ASP A 644 25.41 12.35 -22.38
CA ASP A 644 26.76 11.82 -22.73
C ASP A 644 26.85 10.25 -22.62
N GLY A 645 25.76 9.55 -22.30
CA GLY A 645 25.69 8.08 -22.23
C GLY A 645 25.38 7.42 -23.57
N ARG A 646 26.31 6.62 -24.08
CA ARG A 646 26.27 5.94 -25.39
C ARG A 646 25.13 4.91 -25.51
N ASN A 647 24.35 4.98 -26.59
CA ASN A 647 24.03 3.87 -27.51
C ASN A 647 23.49 2.53 -26.95
N THR A 648 23.01 2.49 -25.71
CA THR A 648 22.56 1.26 -25.05
C THR A 648 21.07 0.97 -25.27
N HIS A 649 20.28 1.96 -25.70
CA HIS A 649 18.82 1.83 -25.68
C HIS A 649 18.24 0.73 -26.60
N GLU A 650 18.73 0.51 -27.83
CA GLU A 650 18.19 -0.56 -28.69
C GLU A 650 18.52 -1.95 -28.12
N GLN A 651 19.69 -2.08 -27.48
CA GLN A 651 20.07 -3.30 -26.77
C GLN A 651 19.27 -3.47 -25.47
N GLU A 652 19.02 -2.41 -24.73
CA GLU A 652 18.19 -2.43 -23.51
C GLU A 652 16.72 -2.72 -23.81
N LEU A 653 16.18 -2.19 -24.92
CA LEU A 653 14.85 -2.53 -25.41
C LEU A 653 14.76 -4.00 -25.81
N TYR A 654 15.74 -4.51 -26.57
CA TYR A 654 15.87 -5.93 -26.89
C TYR A 654 15.92 -6.79 -25.62
N ASP A 655 16.82 -6.48 -24.69
CA ASP A 655 16.99 -7.21 -23.43
C ASP A 655 15.71 -7.16 -22.57
N THR A 656 14.98 -6.03 -22.57
CA THR A 656 13.72 -5.86 -21.83
C THR A 656 12.59 -6.67 -22.45
N ARG A 657 12.49 -6.68 -23.79
CA ARG A 657 11.54 -7.53 -24.52
C ARG A 657 11.83 -9.00 -24.24
N GLN A 658 13.09 -9.43 -24.33
CA GLN A 658 13.52 -10.79 -23.99
C GLN A 658 13.17 -11.17 -22.54
N LYS A 659 13.39 -10.27 -21.57
CA LYS A 659 12.99 -10.51 -20.16
C LYS A 659 11.48 -10.60 -19.99
N GLY A 660 10.71 -9.75 -20.66
CA GLY A 660 9.25 -9.83 -20.70
C GLY A 660 8.77 -11.19 -21.24
N TRP A 661 9.42 -11.68 -22.30
CA TRP A 661 9.17 -13.00 -22.88
C TRP A 661 9.49 -14.15 -21.93
N ASP A 662 10.68 -14.17 -21.33
CA ASP A 662 11.08 -15.17 -20.34
C ASP A 662 10.10 -15.21 -19.16
N PHE A 663 9.62 -14.03 -18.77
CA PHE A 663 8.64 -13.88 -17.72
C PHE A 663 7.26 -14.42 -18.12
N ALA A 664 6.71 -14.00 -19.26
CA ALA A 664 5.44 -14.51 -19.80
C ALA A 664 5.45 -16.03 -19.97
N LYS A 665 6.57 -16.58 -20.43
CA LYS A 665 6.81 -18.02 -20.53
C LYS A 665 6.74 -18.72 -19.17
N SER A 666 7.33 -18.13 -18.13
CA SER A 666 7.27 -18.68 -16.76
C SER A 666 5.84 -18.71 -16.21
N LEU A 667 5.00 -17.74 -16.56
CA LEU A 667 3.60 -17.67 -16.11
C LEU A 667 2.72 -18.75 -16.73
N VAL A 668 2.96 -19.10 -18.01
CA VAL A 668 2.21 -20.13 -18.74
C VAL A 668 2.70 -21.54 -18.42
N SER A 669 3.96 -21.70 -17.98
CA SER A 669 4.55 -23.00 -17.63
C SER A 669 4.50 -23.36 -16.13
N GLY A 670 4.42 -22.36 -15.22
CA GLY A 670 4.47 -22.54 -13.76
C GLY A 670 3.13 -22.52 -13.03
N GLY A 671 2.00 -22.40 -13.75
CA GLY A 671 0.68 -22.36 -13.13
C GLY A 671 0.34 -21.06 -12.39
N ILE A 672 -0.96 -20.90 -12.14
CA ILE A 672 -1.68 -19.68 -11.68
C ILE A 672 -1.16 -19.03 -10.39
N GLU A 673 -0.42 -19.75 -9.53
CA GLU A 673 0.10 -19.24 -8.24
C GLU A 673 1.51 -18.61 -8.31
N GLU A 674 2.31 -18.95 -9.33
CA GLU A 674 3.65 -18.37 -9.49
C GLU A 674 3.57 -16.93 -10.05
N ALA A 675 2.54 -16.66 -10.84
CA ALA A 675 2.15 -15.36 -11.35
C ALA A 675 1.86 -14.32 -10.27
N THR A 676 1.22 -14.75 -9.19
CA THR A 676 0.74 -13.88 -8.11
C THR A 676 1.86 -13.35 -7.23
N ASN A 677 3.02 -14.03 -7.20
CA ASN A 677 4.14 -13.70 -6.31
C ASN A 677 5.31 -12.99 -7.01
N LYS A 678 5.35 -13.02 -8.34
CA LYS A 678 6.39 -12.34 -9.13
C LYS A 678 5.89 -11.08 -9.85
N VAL A 679 4.58 -10.85 -9.89
CA VAL A 679 3.95 -9.62 -10.42
C VAL A 679 3.16 -8.92 -9.30
N PRO A 680 3.41 -7.64 -9.01
CA PRO A 680 2.42 -6.82 -8.30
C PRO A 680 1.18 -6.67 -9.21
N GLY A 681 0.04 -7.25 -8.83
CA GLY A 681 -1.22 -7.23 -9.62
C GLY A 681 -1.73 -8.60 -10.10
N GLY A 682 -1.31 -9.69 -9.44
CA GLY A 682 -1.51 -11.08 -9.87
C GLY A 682 -2.92 -11.56 -10.25
N ALA A 683 -3.99 -10.84 -9.93
CA ALA A 683 -5.36 -11.22 -10.30
C ALA A 683 -5.67 -11.03 -11.81
N ILE A 684 -5.08 -10.03 -12.46
CA ILE A 684 -5.31 -9.74 -13.90
C ILE A 684 -4.57 -10.74 -14.78
N VAL A 685 -3.36 -11.10 -14.36
CA VAL A 685 -2.59 -12.19 -14.97
C VAL A 685 -3.38 -13.49 -14.85
N GLN A 686 -4.09 -13.74 -13.74
CA GLN A 686 -4.96 -14.90 -13.59
C GLN A 686 -6.19 -14.90 -14.51
N SER A 687 -6.82 -13.75 -14.80
CA SER A 687 -7.97 -13.71 -15.72
C SER A 687 -7.56 -13.88 -17.18
N ILE A 688 -6.37 -13.42 -17.56
CA ILE A 688 -5.85 -13.53 -18.94
C ILE A 688 -5.20 -14.92 -19.17
N ILE A 689 -4.47 -15.46 -18.18
CA ILE A 689 -3.75 -16.73 -18.29
C ILE A 689 -4.62 -17.95 -17.92
N GLY A 690 -5.65 -17.76 -17.08
CA GLY A 690 -6.54 -18.85 -16.66
C GLY A 690 -7.28 -19.54 -17.80
N ASP A 691 -7.48 -18.85 -18.93
CA ASP A 691 -8.09 -19.39 -20.15
C ASP A 691 -7.07 -20.02 -21.12
N MET A 692 -5.76 -19.80 -20.92
CA MET A 692 -4.70 -20.08 -21.91
C MET A 692 -3.82 -21.31 -21.61
N ALA A 693 -4.09 -22.03 -20.53
CA ALA A 693 -3.16 -23.06 -20.00
C ALA A 693 -2.97 -24.32 -20.88
N ASP A 694 -3.52 -24.41 -22.09
CA ASP A 694 -3.38 -25.59 -22.96
C ASP A 694 -2.60 -25.31 -24.27
N LYS A 695 -1.28 -25.55 -24.18
CA LYS A 695 -0.34 -25.98 -25.25
C LYS A 695 -0.23 -25.12 -26.52
N GLY A 696 0.76 -24.21 -26.53
CA GLY A 696 1.26 -23.59 -27.77
C GLY A 696 2.51 -22.71 -27.67
N MET A 697 2.97 -22.34 -26.47
CA MET A 697 3.90 -21.21 -26.30
C MET A 697 5.39 -21.53 -26.54
N ASP A 698 5.81 -22.80 -26.44
CA ASP A 698 7.24 -23.17 -26.34
C ASP A 698 8.09 -22.91 -27.60
N LYS A 699 7.48 -22.66 -28.77
CA LYS A 699 8.19 -22.63 -30.07
C LYS A 699 8.05 -21.34 -30.88
N ALA A 700 7.22 -20.39 -30.45
CA ALA A 700 7.17 -19.04 -31.04
C ALA A 700 8.43 -18.21 -30.72
N ILE A 701 9.14 -18.62 -29.66
CA ILE A 701 10.10 -17.84 -28.87
C ILE A 701 11.41 -17.52 -29.60
N GLU A 702 11.89 -18.38 -30.52
CA GLU A 702 13.17 -18.15 -31.21
C GLU A 702 13.07 -17.25 -32.45
N ALA A 703 11.85 -16.85 -32.87
CA ALA A 703 11.62 -16.15 -34.14
C ALA A 703 11.33 -14.64 -34.02
N TRP A 704 11.12 -14.11 -32.82
CA TRP A 704 10.40 -12.84 -32.59
C TRP A 704 11.24 -11.58 -32.38
N ASP A 705 12.56 -11.66 -32.18
CA ASP A 705 13.37 -10.45 -31.95
C ASP A 705 14.82 -10.70 -32.40
N PRO A 706 15.24 -10.22 -33.60
CA PRO A 706 16.62 -10.34 -34.04
C PRO A 706 17.52 -9.31 -33.34
N GLU A 707 18.67 -9.77 -32.83
CA GLU A 707 19.66 -8.94 -32.11
C GLU A 707 20.09 -7.71 -32.95
N PRO A 708 19.95 -6.47 -32.44
CA PRO A 708 20.28 -5.27 -33.19
C PRO A 708 21.80 -5.08 -33.35
N THR A 709 22.23 -4.60 -34.52
CA THR A 709 23.64 -4.19 -34.72
C THR A 709 23.90 -2.79 -34.14
N PRO A 710 24.86 -2.61 -33.20
CA PRO A 710 25.07 -1.31 -32.56
C PRO A 710 25.61 -0.23 -33.52
N GLY A 711 24.95 0.92 -33.58
CA GLY A 711 25.37 2.11 -34.35
C GLY A 711 24.92 3.41 -33.68
N LYS A 712 25.71 4.49 -33.77
CA LYS A 712 25.50 5.79 -33.08
C LYS A 712 24.05 6.28 -33.21
N MET A 713 23.45 6.80 -32.13
CA MET A 713 22.11 7.42 -32.04
C MET A 713 21.49 7.69 -33.42
N GLN A 714 20.73 6.72 -33.90
CA GLN A 714 19.98 6.78 -35.14
C GLN A 714 18.52 6.76 -34.74
N PHE A 715 17.81 7.88 -34.94
CA PHE A 715 16.37 7.84 -34.92
C PHE A 715 15.91 6.73 -35.89
N PRO A 716 15.00 5.84 -35.46
CA PRO A 716 14.57 4.71 -36.27
C PRO A 716 13.86 5.20 -37.54
N SER A 717 14.04 4.48 -38.66
CA SER A 717 13.23 4.74 -39.85
C SER A 717 11.84 4.12 -39.66
N ALA A 718 10.78 4.87 -40.01
CA ALA A 718 9.42 4.35 -39.95
C ALA A 718 9.26 3.04 -40.76
N GLU A 719 9.94 2.93 -41.90
CA GLU A 719 9.95 1.73 -42.73
C GLU A 719 10.57 0.51 -42.02
N ALA A 720 11.65 0.68 -41.25
CA ALA A 720 12.23 -0.42 -40.49
C ALA A 720 11.26 -0.91 -39.40
N ILE A 721 10.67 0.02 -38.63
CA ILE A 721 9.72 -0.32 -37.57
C ILE A 721 8.47 -1.01 -38.13
N GLN A 722 7.97 -0.56 -39.28
CA GLN A 722 6.85 -1.21 -39.97
C GLN A 722 7.18 -2.64 -40.40
N ASN A 723 8.38 -2.87 -40.94
CA ASN A 723 8.84 -4.20 -41.33
C ASN A 723 9.01 -5.12 -40.11
N ASP A 724 9.53 -4.61 -39.00
CA ASP A 724 9.73 -5.39 -37.77
C ASP A 724 8.39 -5.82 -37.16
N GLY A 725 7.43 -4.91 -37.03
CA GLY A 725 6.07 -5.23 -36.54
C GLY A 725 5.37 -6.25 -37.44
N TYR A 726 5.49 -6.07 -38.76
CA TYR A 726 4.95 -6.99 -39.75
C TYR A 726 5.54 -8.42 -39.61
N ASN A 727 6.87 -8.54 -39.54
CA ASN A 727 7.54 -9.84 -39.42
C ASN A 727 7.21 -10.53 -38.09
N SER A 728 7.08 -9.74 -37.02
CA SER A 728 6.72 -10.23 -35.68
C SER A 728 5.31 -10.80 -35.66
N PHE A 729 4.33 -10.06 -36.17
CA PHE A 729 2.94 -10.54 -36.25
C PHE A 729 2.78 -11.76 -37.16
N GLU A 730 3.44 -11.80 -38.33
CA GLU A 730 3.37 -12.96 -39.20
C GLU A 730 3.92 -14.21 -38.50
N SER A 731 5.06 -14.09 -37.82
CA SER A 731 5.66 -15.19 -37.04
C SER A 731 4.73 -15.65 -35.91
N ALA A 732 4.10 -14.71 -35.21
CA ALA A 732 3.10 -14.97 -34.17
C ALA A 732 1.92 -15.80 -34.67
N LEU A 733 1.32 -15.34 -35.77
CA LEU A 733 0.14 -15.95 -36.37
C LEU A 733 0.44 -17.34 -36.93
N VAL A 734 1.61 -17.52 -37.56
CA VAL A 734 2.06 -18.83 -38.06
C VAL A 734 2.18 -19.84 -36.92
N GLU A 735 2.81 -19.44 -35.81
CA GLU A 735 3.00 -20.39 -34.71
C GLU A 735 1.68 -20.67 -33.97
N ALA A 736 0.86 -19.66 -33.69
CA ALA A 736 -0.43 -19.85 -33.02
C ALA A 736 -1.37 -20.78 -33.82
N THR A 737 -1.30 -20.74 -35.15
CA THR A 737 -2.18 -21.53 -36.03
C THR A 737 -1.56 -22.84 -36.51
N LYS A 738 -0.38 -23.22 -36.01
CA LYS A 738 0.35 -24.40 -36.48
C LYS A 738 -0.39 -25.73 -36.28
N ASP A 739 -1.05 -25.88 -35.12
CA ASP A 739 -1.80 -27.08 -34.78
C ASP A 739 -3.23 -27.06 -35.35
N ASN A 740 -3.74 -25.88 -35.72
CA ASN A 740 -5.00 -25.70 -36.44
C ASN A 740 -4.85 -24.65 -37.56
N PRO A 741 -4.29 -25.02 -38.73
CA PRO A 741 -3.95 -24.08 -39.78
C PRO A 741 -5.16 -23.32 -40.32
N LEU A 742 -5.04 -21.99 -40.38
CA LEU A 742 -6.05 -21.15 -41.02
C LEU A 742 -6.10 -21.43 -42.54
N PRO A 743 -7.28 -21.32 -43.16
CA PRO A 743 -7.37 -21.17 -44.61
C PRO A 743 -6.50 -20.01 -45.09
N GLN A 744 -5.75 -20.21 -46.19
CA GLN A 744 -4.77 -19.23 -46.69
C GLN A 744 -5.39 -17.84 -46.92
N ASP A 745 -6.64 -17.78 -47.39
CA ASP A 745 -7.37 -16.55 -47.60
C ASP A 745 -7.63 -15.78 -46.30
N LYS A 746 -7.90 -16.48 -45.18
CA LYS A 746 -8.02 -15.89 -43.85
C LYS A 746 -6.67 -15.47 -43.29
N PHE A 747 -5.64 -16.29 -43.45
CA PHE A 747 -4.28 -15.94 -43.03
C PHE A 747 -3.80 -14.66 -43.73
N ASP A 748 -3.94 -14.58 -45.05
CA ASP A 748 -3.59 -13.40 -45.84
C ASP A 748 -4.46 -12.18 -45.47
N GLN A 749 -5.70 -12.41 -45.04
CA GLN A 749 -6.59 -11.36 -44.56
C GLN A 749 -6.07 -10.74 -43.26
N TYR A 750 -5.83 -11.55 -42.21
CA TYR A 750 -5.26 -11.05 -40.95
C TYR A 750 -3.96 -10.28 -41.18
N ARG A 751 -3.07 -10.84 -42.00
CA ARG A 751 -1.79 -10.22 -42.36
C ARG A 751 -1.97 -8.84 -43.01
N ARG A 752 -2.85 -8.73 -44.02
CA ARG A 752 -3.11 -7.45 -44.70
C ARG A 752 -3.76 -6.42 -43.78
N ASP A 753 -4.76 -6.85 -43.01
CA ASP A 753 -5.55 -5.95 -42.17
C ASP A 753 -4.71 -5.42 -41.00
N TYR A 754 -3.92 -6.28 -40.35
CA TYR A 754 -2.94 -5.89 -39.33
C TYR A 754 -1.90 -4.92 -39.91
N SER A 755 -1.29 -5.25 -41.06
CA SER A 755 -0.26 -4.40 -41.67
C SER A 755 -0.79 -3.02 -42.04
N GLY A 756 -2.02 -2.95 -42.57
CA GLY A 756 -2.68 -1.68 -42.90
C GLY A 756 -2.85 -0.81 -41.66
N ALA A 757 -3.41 -1.37 -40.59
CA ALA A 757 -3.61 -0.69 -39.32
C ALA A 757 -2.30 -0.23 -38.67
N TYR A 758 -1.29 -1.10 -38.62
CA TYR A 758 0.02 -0.78 -38.05
C TYR A 758 0.70 0.36 -38.81
N ASN A 759 0.64 0.32 -40.15
CA ASN A 759 1.20 1.35 -41.01
C ASN A 759 0.49 2.70 -40.91
N ASP A 760 -0.78 2.72 -40.53
CA ASP A 760 -1.52 3.97 -40.27
C ASP A 760 -1.09 4.64 -38.95
N VAL A 761 -0.54 3.87 -38.00
CA VAL A 761 -0.13 4.38 -36.69
C VAL A 761 1.33 4.86 -36.70
N VAL A 762 2.27 4.06 -37.21
CA VAL A 762 3.72 4.30 -37.08
C VAL A 762 4.17 5.70 -37.54
N PRO A 763 3.84 6.17 -38.76
CA PRO A 763 4.32 7.45 -39.26
C PRO A 763 3.79 8.66 -38.50
N ASN A 764 2.70 8.48 -37.74
CA ASN A 764 2.03 9.54 -37.01
C ASN A 764 2.45 9.65 -35.54
N VAL A 765 3.25 8.70 -35.04
CA VAL A 765 3.58 8.58 -33.60
C VAL A 765 5.08 8.44 -33.35
N LEU A 766 5.81 7.78 -34.25
CA LEU A 766 7.24 7.54 -34.07
C LEU A 766 8.03 8.85 -34.08
N VAL A 767 8.90 9.04 -33.10
CA VAL A 767 9.88 10.12 -33.12
C VAL A 767 11.00 9.76 -34.11
N THR A 768 11.09 10.51 -35.22
CA THR A 768 12.09 10.25 -36.27
C THR A 768 13.20 11.31 -36.35
N ASP A 769 13.04 12.41 -35.61
CA ASP A 769 14.06 13.45 -35.46
C ASP A 769 13.87 14.26 -34.16
N ALA A 770 14.80 15.18 -33.90
CA ALA A 770 14.76 16.04 -32.71
C ALA A 770 13.56 17.00 -32.67
N ASN A 771 13.03 17.43 -33.82
CA ASN A 771 11.82 18.26 -33.86
C ASN A 771 10.58 17.42 -33.50
N ASP A 772 10.53 16.14 -33.89
CA ASP A 772 9.46 15.24 -33.49
C ASP A 772 9.50 14.96 -31.99
N LEU A 773 10.69 14.84 -31.40
CA LEU A 773 10.87 14.74 -29.95
C LEU A 773 10.38 16.01 -29.23
N GLU A 774 10.76 17.19 -29.74
CA GLU A 774 10.28 18.46 -29.21
C GLU A 774 8.75 18.57 -29.35
N LYS A 775 8.17 18.19 -30.49
CA LYS A 775 6.71 18.20 -30.72
C LYS A 775 5.97 17.26 -29.77
N LEU A 776 6.51 16.07 -29.51
CA LEU A 776 5.91 15.08 -28.61
C LEU A 776 5.66 15.70 -27.23
N VAL A 777 6.62 16.48 -26.73
CA VAL A 777 6.62 17.03 -25.38
C VAL A 777 5.95 18.42 -25.30
N THR A 778 6.09 19.22 -26.36
CA THR A 778 5.61 20.64 -26.37
C THR A 778 4.30 20.85 -27.12
N GLY A 779 3.82 19.85 -27.87
CA GLY A 779 2.71 20.04 -28.81
C GLY A 779 3.09 20.75 -30.11
N GLY A 780 4.39 20.91 -30.39
CA GLY A 780 4.89 21.49 -31.64
C GLY A 780 4.97 23.01 -31.66
N VAL A 781 4.87 23.67 -30.50
CA VAL A 781 5.22 25.07 -30.34
C VAL A 781 6.68 25.12 -29.92
N GLY A 782 7.56 25.50 -30.85
CA GLY A 782 9.00 25.58 -30.58
C GLY A 782 9.28 26.39 -29.31
N ALA A 783 10.19 25.88 -28.47
CA ALA A 783 10.57 26.52 -27.22
C ALA A 783 10.85 28.03 -27.41
N PRO A 784 10.52 28.91 -26.44
CA PRO A 784 10.88 30.31 -26.52
C PRO A 784 12.41 30.44 -26.64
N ARG A 785 12.89 30.68 -27.86
CA ARG A 785 14.31 30.91 -28.15
C ARG A 785 14.82 32.02 -27.24
N SER A 786 15.94 31.77 -26.57
CA SER A 786 16.58 32.76 -25.70
C SER A 786 16.90 34.03 -26.51
N LYS A 787 16.95 35.19 -25.84
CA LYS A 787 17.24 36.48 -26.47
C LYS A 787 18.63 36.56 -27.13
N GLU A 788 19.47 35.55 -26.96
CA GLU A 788 20.81 35.50 -27.55
C GLU A 788 20.82 34.93 -28.98
N ASP A 789 19.71 34.31 -29.43
CA ASP A 789 19.53 33.78 -30.79
C ASP A 789 18.65 34.68 -31.71
N LYS A 790 18.55 35.98 -31.40
CA LYS A 790 17.99 37.02 -32.28
C LYS A 790 18.97 38.17 -32.43
#